data_AF-A0A7S4SHQ2-F1
#
_entry.id   AF-A0A7S4SHQ2-F1
#
_cell.length_a   1.000
_cell.length_b   1.000
_cell.length_c   1.000
_cell.angle_alpha   90.00
_cell.angle_beta   90.00
_cell.angle_gamma   90.00
#
_symmetry.space_group_name_H-M   'P 1'
#
loop_
_entity.id
_entity.type
_entity.pdbx_description
1 polymer ?
#
loop_
_entity_poly.entity_id
_entity_poly.type
_entity_poly.pdbx_seq_one_letter_code
_entity_poly.pdbx_strand_id
1 'polypeptide(L)'
;MKQEDFAPFDTKGDVMLMPQSIPVSQDNLKSLLDENRQVDDISSAEFALEDSAKLLFANQVVGAILTTAIPALTATAASNLAPAVNESSAEGQKQVLGAILKENLVAFPGGAGCDLAGVDKAIENLGRLIQSIQDLDPKTASLGSAPGFDTRISDSRVWVPTRTPTPYEVLVGVNSNKTAIIPQVTPTCALKYYLDIQKAWVERRNYIQESQFQNGSGDQFCSCFRQWGFHSGDILNQIANQSLEQAMVRESSACVTSRLLQEGCLSGSTWDNRYTAEDCQHNLAKYYESTSLRIIQGRDDYIHSFAWMTSQAQQSVDLSTCYTFPHDPAQRYVFLDLLTHTAMRGVQVRVNIDLMTVESTMIKSAFHAQHKIPKKTTVSRDGKTTQFSFLDCLPLGCPPMSERSKMPFNGLDFLTEIMQRALAVPDGKYQVRFWCARDVQDGYRIKNHSKCAVFDGKTESAVAFIGGSNVAPTIECGDADCDMIVTGPVASEVGGTFDHLWDCLETEPNIKEFEKKVAPHEEEKKMESAINLLPHQSWLDANATVALLRSDPSSSGEDVILRHILGVIATAQESVHMIMGHCNFPKPLAIALGEACKRGVKVKLLVNSLYSSDLRVNQRDMFLSLRQLLHIAPDVEVWTTAL
;
A
#
# COMPACT_ATOMS: atom_id res chain seq x y z
N MET A 1 29.82 -52.55 -7.01
CA MET A 1 29.68 -52.94 -5.59
C MET A 1 28.29 -52.49 -5.13
N LYS A 2 27.70 -53.27 -4.22
CA LYS A 2 26.27 -53.40 -3.97
C LYS A 2 25.59 -52.16 -3.36
N GLN A 3 24.30 -52.09 -3.66
CA GLN A 3 23.20 -51.45 -2.93
C GLN A 3 23.07 -52.08 -1.54
N GLU A 4 23.12 -51.29 -0.45
CA GLU A 4 22.49 -51.55 0.85
C GLU A 4 22.67 -50.35 1.82
N ASP A 5 21.57 -50.02 2.50
CA ASP A 5 21.41 -49.33 3.79
C ASP A 5 21.63 -47.80 3.92
N PHE A 6 20.58 -47.04 3.61
CA PHE A 6 20.24 -45.80 4.36
C PHE A 6 19.05 -46.07 5.27
N ALA A 7 19.27 -45.94 6.57
CA ALA A 7 18.25 -45.94 7.61
C ALA A 7 17.31 -44.72 7.49
N PRO A 8 16.04 -44.81 7.95
CA PRO A 8 15.10 -43.70 7.88
C PRO A 8 15.54 -42.56 8.83
N PHE A 9 15.63 -41.35 8.28
CA PHE A 9 15.84 -40.13 9.05
C PHE A 9 14.65 -39.89 10.00
N ASP A 10 14.96 -39.77 11.29
CA ASP A 10 14.04 -39.37 12.37
C ASP A 10 13.66 -37.88 12.18
N THR A 11 12.44 -37.63 11.74
CA THR A 11 11.84 -36.29 11.57
C THR A 11 11.42 -35.69 12.91
N LYS A 12 12.38 -35.50 13.82
CA LYS A 12 12.24 -34.66 15.03
C LYS A 12 12.99 -33.34 14.83
N GLY A 13 12.61 -32.62 13.78
CA GLY A 13 12.80 -31.18 13.70
C GLY A 13 11.43 -30.56 13.95
N ASP A 14 11.34 -29.67 14.93
CA ASP A 14 10.10 -28.98 15.32
C ASP A 14 9.41 -28.39 14.09
N VAL A 15 8.33 -29.04 13.65
CA VAL A 15 7.38 -28.48 12.70
C VAL A 15 6.76 -27.27 13.40
N MET A 16 7.09 -26.08 12.90
CA MET A 16 6.43 -24.84 13.27
C MET A 16 4.93 -25.04 13.03
N LEU A 17 4.18 -25.29 14.12
CA LEU A 17 2.74 -25.43 14.06
C LEU A 17 2.17 -24.08 13.61
N MET A 18 1.67 -24.05 12.37
CA MET A 18 0.78 -23.00 11.89
C MET A 18 -0.34 -22.79 12.94
N PRO A 19 -0.78 -21.54 13.19
CA PRO A 19 -1.89 -21.29 14.11
C PRO A 19 -3.09 -22.15 13.71
N GLN A 20 -3.77 -22.74 14.70
CA GLN A 20 -4.88 -23.66 14.48
C GLN A 20 -5.94 -22.99 13.59
N SER A 21 -6.01 -23.41 12.33
CA SER A 21 -7.00 -22.98 11.38
C SER A 21 -8.26 -23.81 11.58
N ILE A 22 -9.42 -23.15 11.65
CA ILE A 22 -10.71 -23.83 11.79
C ILE A 22 -11.28 -24.03 10.38
N PRO A 23 -11.53 -25.27 9.92
CA PRO A 23 -12.21 -25.49 8.66
C PRO A 23 -13.63 -24.94 8.75
N VAL A 24 -14.02 -24.06 7.83
CA VAL A 24 -15.39 -23.58 7.73
C VAL A 24 -16.20 -24.63 6.97
N SER A 25 -17.10 -25.35 7.64
CA SER A 25 -17.97 -26.33 6.96
C SER A 25 -18.96 -25.61 6.03
N GLN A 26 -19.29 -26.24 4.90
CA GLN A 26 -20.30 -25.73 3.96
C GLN A 26 -21.64 -25.44 4.64
N ASP A 27 -22.01 -26.21 5.68
CA ASP A 27 -23.26 -26.04 6.44
C ASP A 27 -23.25 -24.78 7.31
N ASN A 28 -22.11 -24.42 7.92
CA ASN A 28 -21.98 -23.17 8.68
C ASN A 28 -22.04 -21.95 7.76
N LEU A 29 -21.47 -22.04 6.55
CA LEU A 29 -21.58 -21.00 5.55
C LEU A 29 -23.03 -20.87 5.06
N LYS A 30 -23.73 -21.98 4.82
CA LYS A 30 -25.12 -22.02 4.36
C LYS A 30 -26.09 -21.42 5.38
N SER A 31 -25.89 -21.67 6.67
CA SER A 31 -26.64 -21.03 7.77
C SER A 31 -26.43 -19.51 7.78
N LEU A 32 -25.19 -19.04 7.65
CA LEU A 32 -24.87 -17.61 7.53
C LEU A 32 -25.43 -16.98 6.24
N LEU A 33 -25.62 -17.77 5.18
CA LEU A 33 -26.16 -17.34 3.89
C LEU A 33 -27.70 -17.28 3.88
N ASP A 34 -28.38 -18.19 4.58
CA ASP A 34 -29.84 -18.19 4.70
C ASP A 34 -30.34 -17.06 5.63
N GLU A 35 -29.56 -16.66 6.65
CA GLU A 35 -29.84 -15.46 7.45
C GLU A 35 -29.73 -14.15 6.65
N ASN A 36 -28.90 -14.11 5.60
CA ASN A 36 -28.74 -12.91 4.76
C ASN A 36 -29.75 -12.83 3.60
N ARG A 37 -30.40 -13.94 3.21
CA ARG A 37 -31.45 -13.93 2.17
C ARG A 37 -32.69 -13.13 2.58
N GLN A 38 -32.98 -12.98 3.88
CA GLN A 38 -34.08 -12.13 4.35
C GLN A 38 -33.79 -10.63 4.20
N VAL A 39 -32.53 -10.23 3.98
CA VAL A 39 -32.14 -8.83 3.81
C VAL A 39 -32.27 -8.37 2.34
N ASP A 40 -32.13 -9.30 1.39
CA ASP A 40 -32.15 -8.98 -0.06
C ASP A 40 -33.57 -8.64 -0.59
N ASP A 41 -34.65 -9.03 0.09
CA ASP A 41 -36.03 -8.66 -0.29
C ASP A 41 -36.39 -7.20 0.07
N ILE A 42 -35.54 -6.48 0.82
CA ILE A 42 -35.77 -5.10 1.24
C ILE A 42 -34.90 -4.09 0.44
N SER A 43 -33.81 -4.52 -0.21
CA SER A 43 -32.84 -3.60 -0.85
C SER A 43 -33.09 -3.28 -2.33
N SER A 44 -34.28 -3.55 -2.87
CA SER A 44 -34.66 -3.13 -4.23
C SER A 44 -35.27 -1.71 -4.30
N ALA A 45 -35.34 -1.00 -3.17
CA ALA A 45 -35.71 0.41 -3.10
C ALA A 45 -34.53 1.28 -2.65
N GLU A 46 -34.15 2.24 -3.50
CA GLU A 46 -33.36 3.44 -3.21
C GLU A 46 -31.87 3.27 -2.83
N PHE A 47 -31.03 3.05 -3.85
CA PHE A 47 -29.75 3.76 -3.92
C PHE A 47 -29.88 4.91 -4.92
N ALA A 48 -29.89 6.14 -4.41
CA ALA A 48 -30.00 7.37 -5.18
C ALA A 48 -28.76 7.57 -6.08
N LEU A 49 -28.84 7.05 -7.31
CA LEU A 49 -27.99 7.36 -8.46
C LEU A 49 -28.38 8.70 -9.14
N GLU A 50 -29.35 9.44 -8.60
CA GLU A 50 -29.89 10.64 -9.25
C GLU A 50 -28.92 11.84 -9.27
N ASP A 51 -28.00 11.97 -8.30
CA ASP A 51 -27.14 13.17 -8.23
C ASP A 51 -25.96 13.13 -9.21
N SER A 52 -25.44 11.95 -9.54
CA SER A 52 -24.38 11.81 -10.56
C SER A 52 -24.91 11.99 -11.99
N ALA A 53 -26.16 11.57 -12.24
CA ALA A 53 -26.80 11.75 -13.55
C ALA A 53 -27.18 13.21 -13.82
N LYS A 54 -27.59 13.97 -12.79
CA LYS A 54 -27.90 15.41 -12.90
C LYS A 54 -26.63 16.24 -13.18
N LEU A 55 -25.47 15.85 -12.63
CA LEU A 55 -24.18 16.50 -12.92
C LEU A 55 -23.69 16.23 -14.36
N LEU A 56 -23.97 15.05 -14.90
CA LEU A 56 -23.65 14.67 -16.29
C LEU A 56 -24.55 15.39 -17.31
N PHE A 57 -25.84 15.58 -17.00
CA PHE A 57 -26.75 16.33 -17.88
C PHE A 57 -26.48 17.84 -17.90
N ALA A 58 -26.08 18.43 -16.77
CA ALA A 58 -25.71 19.85 -16.72
C ALA A 58 -24.46 20.17 -17.57
N ASN A 59 -23.52 19.23 -17.67
CA ASN A 59 -22.29 19.41 -18.47
C ASN A 59 -22.49 19.10 -19.96
N GLN A 60 -23.49 18.30 -20.36
CA GLN A 60 -23.79 18.07 -21.78
C GLN A 60 -24.48 19.26 -22.46
N VAL A 61 -25.22 20.09 -21.72
CA VAL A 61 -25.90 21.27 -22.29
C VAL A 61 -24.93 22.43 -22.57
N VAL A 62 -23.76 22.48 -21.92
CA VAL A 62 -22.71 23.48 -22.19
C VAL A 62 -21.80 23.06 -23.36
N GLY A 63 -21.76 21.77 -23.71
CA GLY A 63 -20.90 21.23 -24.78
C GLY A 63 -21.42 21.38 -26.21
N ALA A 64 -22.66 21.84 -26.42
CA ALA A 64 -23.30 21.85 -27.74
C ALA A 64 -23.12 23.15 -28.57
N ILE A 65 -22.28 24.10 -28.15
CA ILE A 65 -22.08 25.39 -28.85
C ILE A 65 -20.73 25.51 -29.58
N LEU A 66 -19.82 24.55 -29.47
CA LEU A 66 -18.49 24.63 -30.11
C LEU A 66 -18.19 23.41 -31.00
N THR A 67 -18.94 23.27 -32.09
CA THR A 67 -18.55 22.41 -33.21
C THR A 67 -18.67 23.16 -34.53
N THR A 68 -17.60 23.85 -34.93
CA THR A 68 -17.26 24.05 -36.34
C THR A 68 -15.76 24.32 -36.50
N ALA A 69 -15.15 23.54 -37.41
CA ALA A 69 -13.86 23.73 -38.08
C ALA A 69 -12.56 23.39 -37.31
N ILE A 70 -12.08 22.16 -37.51
CA ILE A 70 -10.64 21.82 -37.46
C ILE A 70 -10.18 21.61 -38.90
N PRO A 71 -9.13 22.32 -39.36
CA PRO A 71 -8.17 21.76 -40.29
C PRO A 71 -6.83 21.52 -39.58
N ALA A 72 -6.19 20.43 -39.99
CA ALA A 72 -4.89 19.95 -39.58
C ALA A 72 -3.85 21.07 -39.37
N LEU A 73 -3.17 21.04 -38.22
CA LEU A 73 -1.94 21.79 -38.01
C LEU A 73 -0.85 20.87 -37.47
N THR A 74 0.14 20.72 -38.34
CA THR A 74 1.47 20.16 -38.19
C THR A 74 2.20 20.73 -36.97
N ALA A 75 3.04 19.89 -36.38
CA ALA A 75 3.95 20.20 -35.29
C ALA A 75 4.85 21.41 -35.58
N THR A 76 4.74 22.42 -34.73
CA THR A 76 5.79 23.41 -34.52
C THR A 76 5.94 23.64 -33.02
N ALA A 77 6.99 23.05 -32.46
CA ALA A 77 7.47 23.36 -31.13
C ALA A 77 8.17 24.72 -31.15
N ALA A 78 7.74 25.66 -30.31
CA ALA A 78 8.54 26.81 -29.87
C ALA A 78 7.97 27.43 -28.58
N SER A 79 8.72 27.24 -27.50
CA SER A 79 8.92 28.14 -26.35
C SER A 79 7.82 29.16 -26.01
N ASN A 80 7.03 28.84 -24.99
CA ASN A 80 6.53 29.85 -24.05
C ASN A 80 6.85 29.36 -22.63
N LEU A 81 8.03 29.77 -22.14
CA LEU A 81 8.37 29.68 -20.72
C LEU A 81 7.40 30.57 -19.95
N ALA A 82 6.62 29.96 -19.06
CA ALA A 82 5.80 30.68 -18.10
C ALA A 82 6.69 31.61 -17.25
N PRO A 83 6.20 32.80 -16.86
CA PRO A 83 6.99 33.71 -16.04
C PRO A 83 7.31 33.06 -14.69
N ALA A 84 8.57 33.15 -14.28
CA ALA A 84 9.04 32.73 -12.97
C ALA A 84 8.22 33.43 -11.88
N VAL A 85 7.36 32.67 -11.20
CA VAL A 85 6.64 33.14 -10.02
C VAL A 85 7.66 33.30 -8.90
N ASN A 86 7.69 34.47 -8.25
CA ASN A 86 8.56 34.75 -7.11
C ASN A 86 8.39 33.69 -6.01
N GLU A 87 9.34 32.77 -5.86
CA GLU A 87 9.25 31.62 -4.95
C GLU A 87 9.38 32.00 -3.46
N SER A 88 9.93 33.17 -3.13
CA SER A 88 10.30 33.53 -1.75
C SER A 88 9.12 33.94 -0.85
N SER A 89 7.94 34.26 -1.38
CA SER A 89 6.71 34.44 -0.58
C SER A 89 5.83 33.19 -0.52
N ALA A 90 6.19 32.13 -1.25
CA ALA A 90 5.41 30.90 -1.37
C ALA A 90 5.70 29.88 -0.25
N GLU A 91 6.78 30.05 0.51
CA GLU A 91 7.21 29.08 1.52
C GLU A 91 6.35 29.11 2.80
N GLY A 92 5.93 30.30 3.23
CA GLY A 92 5.00 30.46 4.37
C GLY A 92 3.55 30.03 4.07
N GLN A 93 3.19 29.90 2.79
CA GLN A 93 1.82 29.59 2.35
C GLN A 93 1.56 28.08 2.17
N LYS A 94 2.59 27.22 2.25
CA LYS A 94 2.49 25.81 1.82
C LYS A 94 2.11 24.80 2.92
N GLN A 95 2.04 25.19 4.20
CA GLN A 95 1.77 24.26 5.32
C GLN A 95 0.53 24.61 6.16
N VAL A 96 -0.43 25.31 5.55
CA VAL A 96 -1.66 25.75 6.24
C VAL A 96 -2.39 24.59 6.91
N LEU A 97 -2.62 23.50 6.18
CA LEU A 97 -3.33 22.34 6.74
C LEU A 97 -2.56 21.75 7.91
N GLY A 98 -1.25 21.54 7.77
CA GLY A 98 -0.41 21.00 8.85
C GLY A 98 -0.48 21.82 10.15
N ALA A 99 -0.53 23.15 10.06
CA ALA A 99 -0.72 24.01 11.22
C ALA A 99 -2.10 23.80 11.87
N ILE A 100 -3.16 23.79 11.05
CA ILE A 100 -4.54 23.54 11.52
C ILE A 100 -4.64 22.18 12.24
N LEU A 101 -4.04 21.12 11.69
CA LEU A 101 -4.08 19.80 12.29
C LEU A 101 -3.42 19.80 13.68
N LYS A 102 -2.30 20.51 13.84
CA LYS A 102 -1.58 20.60 15.12
C LYS A 102 -2.36 21.37 16.19
N GLU A 103 -3.13 22.38 15.78
CA GLU A 103 -3.93 23.22 16.67
C GLU A 103 -5.27 22.56 17.04
N ASN A 104 -5.78 21.65 16.21
CA ASN A 104 -7.11 21.06 16.32
C ASN A 104 -7.07 19.53 16.50
N LEU A 105 -6.33 19.07 17.51
CA LEU A 105 -6.24 17.64 17.81
C LEU A 105 -7.59 17.07 18.25
N VAL A 106 -8.00 15.99 17.59
CA VAL A 106 -9.20 15.21 17.87
C VAL A 106 -8.84 14.07 18.80
N ALA A 107 -8.98 14.33 20.09
CA ALA A 107 -8.78 13.32 21.12
C ALA A 107 -9.99 12.40 21.22
N PHE A 108 -9.80 11.08 21.10
CA PHE A 108 -10.87 10.08 21.17
C PHE A 108 -10.61 9.02 22.26
N PRO A 109 -11.66 8.46 22.90
CA PRO A 109 -11.51 7.40 23.90
C PRO A 109 -10.94 6.15 23.23
N GLY A 110 -9.93 5.55 23.86
CA GLY A 110 -9.29 4.36 23.30
C GLY A 110 -9.87 3.04 23.83
N GLY A 111 -9.64 1.95 23.09
CA GLY A 111 -10.04 0.59 23.48
C GLY A 111 -11.56 0.33 23.49
N ALA A 112 -11.96 -0.78 24.11
CA ALA A 112 -13.35 -1.27 24.13
C ALA A 112 -14.33 -0.39 24.95
N GLY A 113 -13.81 0.53 25.77
CA GLY A 113 -14.57 1.42 26.65
C GLY A 113 -15.00 2.73 26.00
N CYS A 114 -15.33 2.73 24.71
CA CYS A 114 -15.81 3.90 23.98
C CYS A 114 -17.24 4.24 24.46
N ASP A 115 -17.36 4.91 25.60
CA ASP A 115 -18.64 5.36 26.14
C ASP A 115 -19.22 6.52 25.32
N LEU A 116 -20.53 6.74 25.47
CA LEU A 116 -21.24 7.77 24.70
C LEU A 116 -20.64 9.17 24.91
N ALA A 117 -20.19 9.48 26.14
CA ALA A 117 -19.58 10.77 26.46
C ALA A 117 -18.22 10.98 25.74
N GLY A 118 -17.40 9.94 25.67
CA GLY A 118 -16.13 9.98 24.95
C GLY A 118 -16.33 10.13 23.44
N VAL A 119 -17.34 9.45 22.87
CA VAL A 119 -17.72 9.62 21.46
C VAL A 119 -18.22 11.04 21.19
N ASP A 120 -19.09 11.57 22.04
CA ASP A 120 -19.64 12.93 21.90
C ASP A 120 -18.53 13.98 21.91
N LYS A 121 -17.59 13.86 22.84
CA LYS A 121 -16.42 14.73 22.91
C LYS A 121 -15.52 14.60 21.67
N ALA A 122 -15.35 13.39 21.13
CA ALA A 122 -14.57 13.19 19.91
C ALA A 122 -15.25 13.85 18.69
N ILE A 123 -16.58 13.70 18.56
CA ILE A 123 -17.38 14.35 17.52
C ILE A 123 -17.32 15.88 17.65
N GLU A 124 -17.39 16.41 18.87
CA GLU A 124 -17.25 17.85 19.16
C GLU A 124 -15.86 18.37 18.73
N ASN A 125 -14.78 17.67 19.11
CA ASN A 125 -13.42 18.03 18.70
C ASN A 125 -13.27 18.02 17.18
N LEU A 126 -13.83 17.00 16.52
CA LEU A 126 -13.85 16.91 15.05
C LEU A 126 -14.66 18.05 14.43
N GLY A 127 -15.77 18.45 15.05
CA GLY A 127 -16.55 19.62 14.64
C GLY A 127 -15.74 20.92 14.70
N ARG A 128 -14.91 21.12 15.73
CA ARG A 128 -14.00 22.28 15.83
C ARG A 128 -12.93 22.29 14.74
N LEU A 129 -12.36 21.12 14.42
CA LEU A 129 -11.44 20.96 13.29
C LEU A 129 -12.11 21.31 11.96
N ILE A 130 -13.31 20.77 11.71
CA ILE A 130 -14.11 21.06 10.52
C ILE A 130 -14.38 22.56 10.40
N GLN A 131 -14.82 23.21 11.48
CA GLN A 131 -15.11 24.64 11.49
C GLN A 131 -13.85 25.46 11.21
N SER A 132 -12.70 25.10 11.80
CA SER A 132 -11.43 25.79 11.55
C SER A 132 -11.01 25.74 10.08
N ILE A 133 -11.32 24.66 9.37
CA ILE A 133 -11.08 24.55 7.93
C ILE A 133 -12.09 25.36 7.12
N GLN A 134 -13.37 25.37 7.52
CA GLN A 134 -14.44 26.13 6.87
C GLN A 134 -14.27 27.65 7.01
N ASP A 135 -13.67 28.11 8.11
CA ASP A 135 -13.42 29.53 8.40
C ASP A 135 -12.24 30.12 7.61
N LEU A 136 -11.48 29.28 6.90
CA LEU A 136 -10.41 29.75 6.02
C LEU A 136 -10.99 30.55 4.86
N ASP A 137 -10.30 31.63 4.48
CA ASP A 137 -10.64 32.31 3.24
C ASP A 137 -10.43 31.36 2.03
N PRO A 138 -11.22 31.49 0.94
CA PRO A 138 -11.17 30.55 -0.19
C PRO A 138 -9.80 30.43 -0.86
N LYS A 139 -8.96 31.48 -0.82
CA LYS A 139 -7.61 31.41 -1.38
C LYS A 139 -6.75 30.51 -0.51
N THR A 140 -6.78 30.71 0.80
CA THR A 140 -6.05 29.88 1.76
C THR A 140 -6.55 28.43 1.76
N ALA A 141 -7.86 28.22 1.66
CA ALA A 141 -8.48 26.88 1.62
C ALA A 141 -8.13 26.06 0.37
N SER A 142 -7.63 26.71 -0.69
CA SER A 142 -7.18 26.06 -1.92
C SER A 142 -5.66 25.83 -1.97
N LEU A 143 -4.90 26.30 -0.96
CA LEU A 143 -3.45 26.06 -0.89
C LEU A 143 -3.15 24.60 -0.55
N GLY A 144 -2.36 23.94 -1.39
CA GLY A 144 -1.88 22.58 -1.19
C GLY A 144 -1.16 22.05 -2.43
N SER A 145 -0.04 21.37 -2.23
CA SER A 145 0.78 20.83 -3.33
C SER A 145 0.34 19.44 -3.78
N ALA A 146 -0.44 18.72 -2.97
CA ALA A 146 -0.91 17.37 -3.26
C ALA A 146 -2.40 17.36 -3.67
N PRO A 147 -2.81 16.47 -4.59
CA PRO A 147 -4.17 16.44 -5.13
C PRO A 147 -5.21 15.86 -4.17
N GLY A 148 -4.81 15.06 -3.18
CA GLY A 148 -5.72 14.22 -2.40
C GLY A 148 -6.26 13.03 -3.21
N PHE A 149 -7.38 12.46 -2.76
CA PHE A 149 -8.01 11.27 -3.38
C PHE A 149 -9.02 11.62 -4.47
N ASP A 150 -8.74 12.68 -5.24
CA ASP A 150 -9.56 13.07 -6.39
C ASP A 150 -8.71 13.84 -7.42
N THR A 151 -8.06 13.10 -8.32
CA THR A 151 -7.20 13.65 -9.37
C THR A 151 -7.96 14.08 -10.63
N ARG A 152 -9.30 13.92 -10.65
CA ARG A 152 -10.17 14.25 -11.80
C ARG A 152 -10.83 15.62 -11.69
N ILE A 153 -11.06 16.16 -10.49
CA ILE A 153 -11.63 17.50 -10.33
C ILE A 153 -10.61 18.55 -10.77
N SER A 154 -10.89 19.23 -11.90
CA SER A 154 -10.25 20.45 -12.44
C SER A 154 -8.95 20.87 -11.72
N ASP A 155 -7.96 19.99 -11.73
CA ASP A 155 -6.73 20.21 -11.01
C ASP A 155 -5.90 21.19 -11.84
N SER A 156 -5.70 22.40 -11.35
CA SER A 156 -4.89 23.41 -12.03
C SER A 156 -3.40 23.07 -12.03
N ARG A 157 -3.00 22.00 -11.34
CA ARG A 157 -1.61 21.55 -11.29
C ARG A 157 -1.16 20.99 -12.64
N VAL A 158 0.13 21.18 -12.91
CA VAL A 158 0.76 20.73 -14.15
C VAL A 158 1.20 19.28 -13.97
N TRP A 159 0.51 18.39 -14.67
CA TRP A 159 0.87 16.99 -14.81
C TRP A 159 1.78 16.82 -16.03
N VAL A 160 2.85 16.06 -15.86
CA VAL A 160 3.87 15.87 -16.90
C VAL A 160 3.81 14.44 -17.39
N PRO A 161 3.57 14.19 -18.69
CA PRO A 161 3.65 12.85 -19.25
C PRO A 161 5.01 12.21 -18.96
N THR A 162 4.99 10.99 -18.46
CA THR A 162 6.22 10.20 -18.30
C THR A 162 6.75 9.82 -19.68
N ARG A 163 8.06 9.58 -19.75
CA ARG A 163 8.72 9.13 -20.99
C ARG A 163 8.63 7.62 -21.21
N THR A 164 7.78 6.95 -20.43
CA THR A 164 7.70 5.50 -20.43
C THR A 164 6.73 5.04 -21.52
N PRO A 165 6.84 3.79 -22.00
CA PRO A 165 5.83 3.20 -22.88
C PRO A 165 4.43 3.20 -22.24
N THR A 166 4.38 3.24 -20.90
CA THR A 166 3.14 3.28 -20.15
C THR A 166 2.62 4.72 -20.06
N PRO A 167 1.35 4.99 -20.40
CA PRO A 167 0.78 6.32 -20.43
C PRO A 167 0.47 6.82 -19.01
N TYR A 168 1.50 7.16 -18.26
CA TYR A 168 1.40 7.86 -16.97
C TYR A 168 1.66 9.35 -17.16
N GLU A 169 0.99 10.17 -16.37
CA GLU A 169 1.44 11.52 -16.03
C GLU A 169 1.85 11.56 -14.56
N VAL A 170 2.89 12.33 -14.26
CA VAL A 170 3.35 12.55 -12.88
C VAL A 170 3.18 14.00 -12.47
N LEU A 171 2.90 14.21 -11.19
CA LEU A 171 2.85 15.54 -10.60
C LEU A 171 4.22 15.91 -10.05
N VAL A 172 5.12 16.40 -10.89
CA VAL A 172 6.53 16.60 -10.50
C VAL A 172 6.71 17.71 -9.44
N GLY A 173 5.77 18.65 -9.37
CA GLY A 173 5.78 19.75 -8.40
C GLY A 173 5.76 19.29 -6.93
N VAL A 174 5.38 18.05 -6.62
CA VAL A 174 5.44 17.50 -5.25
C VAL A 174 6.86 17.16 -4.80
N ASN A 175 7.81 17.05 -5.74
CA ASN A 175 9.18 16.62 -5.50
C ASN A 175 10.21 17.75 -5.65
N SER A 176 9.81 19.01 -5.41
CA SER A 176 10.76 20.12 -5.49
C SER A 176 11.86 19.97 -4.42
N ASN A 177 13.03 19.47 -4.82
CA ASN A 177 14.17 19.05 -3.98
C ASN A 177 14.77 20.14 -3.05
N LYS A 178 14.25 21.37 -3.07
CA LYS A 178 14.85 22.50 -2.36
C LYS A 178 14.34 22.70 -0.93
N THR A 179 13.28 21.98 -0.52
CA THR A 179 12.57 22.31 0.72
C THR A 179 12.18 21.07 1.51
N ALA A 180 12.19 21.15 2.85
CA ALA A 180 11.73 20.10 3.78
C ALA A 180 10.21 19.90 3.77
N ILE A 181 9.54 20.26 2.67
CA ILE A 181 8.10 20.40 2.62
C ILE A 181 7.50 19.06 2.21
N ILE A 182 6.73 18.48 3.13
CA ILE A 182 5.87 17.35 2.84
C ILE A 182 4.73 17.86 1.95
N PRO A 183 4.41 17.19 0.84
CA PRO A 183 3.25 17.54 0.05
C PRO A 183 1.96 17.43 0.87
N GLN A 184 1.16 18.50 0.90
CA GLN A 184 -0.08 18.55 1.66
C GLN A 184 -1.28 18.64 0.72
N VAL A 185 -2.35 17.89 1.03
CA VAL A 185 -3.66 18.11 0.41
C VAL A 185 -4.17 19.50 0.76
N THR A 186 -5.06 20.04 -0.08
CA THR A 186 -5.71 21.32 0.23
C THR A 186 -6.63 21.16 1.44
N PRO A 187 -6.82 22.21 2.27
CA PRO A 187 -7.83 22.19 3.33
C PRO A 187 -9.23 21.83 2.82
N THR A 188 -9.61 22.31 1.63
CA THR A 188 -10.89 21.95 0.98
C THR A 188 -11.01 20.44 0.71
N CYS A 189 -9.92 19.80 0.28
CA CYS A 189 -9.89 18.36 0.08
C CYS A 189 -10.00 17.61 1.43
N ALA A 190 -9.22 18.03 2.43
CA ALA A 190 -9.26 17.45 3.78
C ALA A 190 -10.64 17.56 4.45
N LEU A 191 -11.34 18.68 4.24
CA LEU A 191 -12.69 18.92 4.78
C LEU A 191 -13.67 17.82 4.39
N LYS A 192 -13.64 17.35 3.13
CA LYS A 192 -14.52 16.27 2.65
C LYS A 192 -14.31 14.99 3.47
N TYR A 193 -13.06 14.65 3.77
CA TYR A 193 -12.75 13.45 4.56
C TYR A 193 -13.18 13.60 6.01
N TYR A 194 -12.97 14.76 6.63
CA TYR A 194 -13.41 14.98 8.01
C TYR A 194 -14.93 14.94 8.15
N LEU A 195 -15.67 15.44 7.16
CA LEU A 195 -17.13 15.33 7.12
C LEU A 195 -17.58 13.85 7.01
N ASP A 196 -16.94 13.05 6.14
CA ASP A 196 -17.23 11.62 6.01
C ASP A 196 -16.92 10.85 7.31
N ILE A 197 -15.81 11.19 7.99
CA ILE A 197 -15.44 10.61 9.29
C ILE A 197 -16.46 11.01 10.36
N GLN A 198 -16.85 12.28 10.42
CA GLN A 198 -17.83 12.78 11.38
C GLN A 198 -19.17 12.06 11.21
N LYS A 199 -19.63 11.90 9.97
CA LYS A 199 -20.84 11.15 9.65
C LYS A 199 -20.77 9.72 10.18
N ALA A 200 -19.66 9.02 9.95
CA ALA A 200 -19.46 7.66 10.43
C ALA A 200 -19.37 7.57 11.97
N TRP A 201 -18.78 8.57 12.63
CA TRP A 201 -18.74 8.64 14.10
C TRP A 201 -20.12 8.93 14.71
N VAL A 202 -20.92 9.79 14.08
CA VAL A 202 -22.32 10.04 14.48
C VAL A 202 -23.17 8.78 14.32
N GLU A 203 -22.97 8.01 13.26
CA GLU A 203 -23.66 6.72 13.08
C GLU A 203 -23.26 5.73 14.19
N ARG A 204 -21.97 5.66 14.53
CA ARG A 204 -21.48 4.88 15.68
C ARG A 204 -22.09 5.33 17.01
N ARG A 205 -22.18 6.65 17.25
CA ARG A 205 -22.80 7.23 18.43
C ARG A 205 -24.25 6.78 18.56
N ASN A 206 -25.03 6.86 17.49
CA ASN A 206 -26.43 6.47 17.46
C ASN A 206 -26.60 4.97 17.76
N TYR A 207 -25.73 4.13 17.18
CA TYR A 207 -25.69 2.70 17.51
C TYR A 207 -25.46 2.45 19.02
N ILE A 208 -24.51 3.14 19.65
CA ILE A 208 -24.24 2.99 21.09
C ILE A 208 -25.46 3.41 21.91
N GLN A 209 -26.07 4.54 21.55
CA GLN A 209 -27.25 5.04 22.24
C GLN A 209 -28.40 4.01 22.17
N GLU A 210 -28.72 3.51 20.99
CA GLU A 210 -29.85 2.58 20.83
C GLU A 210 -29.61 1.19 21.43
N SER A 211 -28.40 0.67 21.30
CA SER A 211 -28.03 -0.63 21.89
C SER A 211 -28.06 -0.61 23.43
N GLN A 212 -27.95 0.55 24.07
CA GLN A 212 -28.12 0.70 25.52
C GLN A 212 -29.59 0.73 25.96
N PHE A 213 -30.52 1.13 25.09
CA PHE A 213 -31.91 1.38 25.47
C PHE A 213 -32.90 0.28 25.04
N GLN A 214 -32.54 -0.64 24.14
CA GLN A 214 -33.48 -1.64 23.61
C GLN A 214 -32.87 -3.03 23.44
N ASN A 215 -33.71 -4.07 23.58
CA ASN A 215 -33.57 -5.37 22.87
C ASN A 215 -33.70 -5.18 21.33
N GLY A 216 -33.36 -4.01 20.80
CA GLY A 216 -33.54 -3.62 19.42
C GLY A 216 -32.62 -4.45 18.54
N SER A 217 -33.11 -4.89 17.39
CA SER A 217 -32.41 -5.88 16.56
C SER A 217 -31.08 -5.37 15.98
N GLY A 218 -30.77 -4.07 16.10
CA GLY A 218 -29.51 -3.49 15.61
C GLY A 218 -29.38 -3.54 14.07
N ASP A 219 -30.38 -4.05 13.37
CA ASP A 219 -30.35 -4.33 11.93
C ASP A 219 -30.34 -3.06 11.06
N GLN A 220 -30.68 -1.90 11.65
CA GLN A 220 -30.66 -0.62 10.94
C GLN A 220 -29.28 0.02 10.82
N PHE A 221 -28.28 -0.51 11.54
CA PHE A 221 -26.90 -0.03 11.43
C PHE A 221 -26.05 -1.00 10.63
N CYS A 222 -25.01 -0.47 9.99
CA CYS A 222 -24.00 -1.33 9.38
C CYS A 222 -23.44 -2.31 10.42
N SER A 223 -23.41 -3.60 10.07
CA SER A 223 -22.91 -4.69 10.92
C SER A 223 -21.48 -4.45 11.42
N CYS A 224 -20.70 -3.66 10.69
CA CYS A 224 -19.36 -3.24 11.08
C CYS A 224 -19.36 -2.46 12.40
N PHE A 225 -20.35 -1.58 12.65
CA PHE A 225 -20.45 -0.87 13.92
C PHE A 225 -20.71 -1.85 15.07
N ARG A 226 -21.56 -2.86 14.89
CA ARG A 226 -21.84 -3.87 15.93
C ARG A 226 -20.60 -4.68 16.31
N GLN A 227 -19.80 -5.08 15.33
CA GLN A 227 -18.66 -5.98 15.53
C GLN A 227 -17.43 -5.31 16.15
N TRP A 228 -17.33 -3.97 16.10
CA TRP A 228 -16.16 -3.26 16.62
C TRP A 228 -16.02 -3.22 18.14
N GLY A 229 -17.00 -3.70 18.92
CA GLY A 229 -16.99 -3.62 20.39
C GLY A 229 -16.09 -4.62 21.13
N PHE A 230 -15.65 -5.73 20.52
CA PHE A 230 -15.23 -6.90 21.31
C PHE A 230 -13.72 -7.17 21.38
N HIS A 231 -12.93 -6.79 20.37
CA HIS A 231 -11.53 -7.25 20.28
C HIS A 231 -10.58 -6.08 19.97
N SER A 232 -10.10 -5.46 21.05
CA SER A 232 -8.88 -4.64 21.15
C SER A 232 -8.57 -3.72 19.97
N GLY A 233 -9.04 -2.47 20.03
CA GLY A 233 -8.58 -1.41 19.15
C GLY A 233 -9.25 -0.08 19.43
N ASP A 234 -8.68 0.98 18.86
CA ASP A 234 -9.28 2.30 18.80
C ASP A 234 -10.33 2.36 17.70
N ILE A 235 -11.59 2.03 18.04
CA ILE A 235 -12.71 1.90 17.09
C ILE A 235 -12.86 3.15 16.22
N LEU A 236 -12.79 4.34 16.83
CA LEU A 236 -12.93 5.61 16.11
C LEU A 236 -11.77 5.84 15.12
N ASN A 237 -10.56 5.39 15.46
CA ASN A 237 -9.41 5.40 14.55
C ASN A 237 -9.58 4.40 13.40
N GLN A 238 -10.12 3.20 13.68
CA GLN A 238 -10.44 2.23 12.63
C GLN A 238 -11.50 2.76 11.66
N ILE A 239 -12.53 3.46 12.16
CA ILE A 239 -13.51 4.16 11.32
C ILE A 239 -12.82 5.20 10.45
N ALA A 240 -11.96 6.03 11.04
CA ALA A 240 -11.25 7.07 10.30
C ALA A 240 -10.38 6.48 9.18
N ASN A 241 -9.61 5.43 9.49
CA ASN A 241 -8.85 4.67 8.49
C ASN A 241 -9.78 4.18 7.36
N GLN A 242 -10.90 3.57 7.71
CA GLN A 242 -11.82 2.99 6.74
C GLN A 242 -12.49 4.04 5.85
N SER A 243 -12.87 5.19 6.39
CA SER A 243 -13.42 6.31 5.61
C SER A 243 -12.42 6.82 4.58
N LEU A 244 -11.14 6.92 4.94
CA LEU A 244 -10.07 7.33 4.03
C LEU A 244 -9.81 6.29 2.94
N GLU A 245 -9.76 5.01 3.31
CA GLU A 245 -9.61 3.90 2.34
C GLU A 245 -10.78 3.84 1.36
N GLN A 246 -12.01 4.09 1.81
CA GLN A 246 -13.16 4.20 0.91
C GLN A 246 -13.03 5.38 -0.06
N ALA A 247 -12.53 6.52 0.39
CA ALA A 247 -12.30 7.65 -0.49
C ALA A 247 -11.28 7.30 -1.60
N MET A 248 -10.20 6.62 -1.25
CA MET A 248 -9.20 6.13 -2.21
C MET A 248 -9.80 5.13 -3.20
N VAL A 249 -10.63 4.19 -2.73
CA VAL A 249 -11.31 3.21 -3.60
C VAL A 249 -12.34 3.87 -4.53
N ARG A 250 -13.12 4.84 -4.05
CA ARG A 250 -14.15 5.52 -4.85
C ARG A 250 -13.57 6.16 -6.11
N GLU A 251 -12.39 6.76 -6.01
CA GLU A 251 -11.68 7.34 -7.16
C GLU A 251 -11.38 6.28 -8.24
N SER A 252 -10.76 5.17 -7.83
CA SER A 252 -10.44 4.07 -8.73
C SER A 252 -11.70 3.40 -9.29
N SER A 253 -12.72 3.18 -8.47
CA SER A 253 -14.00 2.57 -8.88
C SER A 253 -14.75 3.45 -9.87
N ALA A 254 -14.86 4.76 -9.61
CA ALA A 254 -15.50 5.69 -10.53
C ALA A 254 -14.84 5.65 -11.91
N CYS A 255 -13.51 5.48 -11.96
CA CYS A 255 -12.79 5.27 -13.20
C CYS A 255 -13.21 3.99 -13.92
N VAL A 256 -13.04 2.85 -13.27
CA VAL A 256 -13.37 1.53 -13.84
C VAL A 256 -14.81 1.52 -14.34
N THR A 257 -15.76 2.00 -13.54
CA THR A 257 -17.17 2.08 -13.93
C THR A 257 -17.39 3.04 -15.10
N SER A 258 -16.81 4.25 -15.08
CA SER A 258 -16.99 5.22 -16.17
C SER A 258 -16.48 4.68 -17.51
N ARG A 259 -15.35 3.95 -17.51
CA ARG A 259 -14.78 3.36 -18.71
C ARG A 259 -15.57 2.15 -19.22
N LEU A 260 -15.92 1.23 -18.32
CA LEU A 260 -16.77 0.07 -18.66
C LEU A 260 -18.11 0.52 -19.26
N LEU A 261 -18.66 1.63 -18.77
CA LEU A 261 -19.89 2.23 -19.31
C LEU A 261 -19.66 2.93 -20.66
N GLN A 262 -18.58 3.69 -20.85
CA GLN A 262 -18.35 4.49 -22.05
C GLN A 262 -17.93 3.66 -23.28
N GLU A 263 -17.15 2.59 -23.11
CA GLU A 263 -16.67 1.78 -24.24
C GLU A 263 -17.73 0.78 -24.77
N GLY A 264 -18.94 0.75 -24.21
CA GLY A 264 -19.87 -0.36 -24.44
C GLY A 264 -19.34 -1.70 -23.89
N CYS A 265 -18.22 -1.68 -23.17
CA CYS A 265 -17.55 -2.78 -22.48
C CYS A 265 -18.31 -3.26 -21.23
N LEU A 266 -19.61 -2.95 -21.10
CA LEU A 266 -20.50 -3.55 -20.10
C LEU A 266 -20.71 -5.05 -20.32
N SER A 267 -20.31 -5.62 -21.46
CA SER A 267 -19.95 -7.03 -21.41
C SER A 267 -18.60 -7.09 -20.69
N GLY A 268 -18.57 -7.47 -19.40
CA GLY A 268 -17.34 -7.80 -18.67
C GLY A 268 -16.45 -8.86 -19.36
N SER A 269 -16.86 -9.32 -20.55
CA SER A 269 -16.11 -10.15 -21.47
C SER A 269 -14.76 -9.57 -21.89
N THR A 270 -14.57 -8.26 -22.10
CA THR A 270 -13.27 -7.79 -22.65
C THR A 270 -12.09 -7.95 -21.68
N TRP A 271 -12.28 -7.64 -20.39
CA TRP A 271 -11.28 -7.91 -19.36
C TRP A 271 -11.16 -9.40 -19.07
N ASP A 272 -12.27 -10.10 -18.86
CA ASP A 272 -12.26 -11.54 -18.59
C ASP A 272 -11.60 -12.34 -19.72
N ASN A 273 -11.85 -11.95 -20.98
CA ASN A 273 -11.27 -12.59 -22.17
C ASN A 273 -9.80 -12.22 -22.39
N ARG A 274 -9.27 -11.16 -21.73
CA ARG A 274 -7.84 -10.80 -21.84
C ARG A 274 -6.95 -11.75 -21.02
N TYR A 275 -7.54 -12.42 -20.03
CA TYR A 275 -6.86 -13.27 -19.06
C TYR A 275 -7.44 -14.69 -19.08
N THR A 276 -7.40 -15.35 -20.22
CA THR A 276 -7.78 -16.77 -20.37
C THR A 276 -6.59 -17.68 -20.08
N ALA A 277 -6.84 -18.94 -19.71
CA ALA A 277 -5.75 -19.90 -19.47
C ALA A 277 -4.90 -20.12 -20.74
N GLU A 278 -5.52 -20.07 -21.92
CA GLU A 278 -4.86 -20.25 -23.22
C GLU A 278 -3.92 -19.09 -23.57
N ASP A 279 -4.32 -17.85 -23.28
CA ASP A 279 -3.53 -16.65 -23.57
C ASP A 279 -2.50 -16.33 -22.47
N CYS A 280 -2.64 -16.95 -21.30
CA CYS A 280 -1.76 -16.75 -20.13
C CYS A 280 -0.59 -17.74 -20.12
N GLN A 281 0.23 -17.75 -21.17
CA GLN A 281 1.44 -18.59 -21.19
C GLN A 281 2.50 -18.04 -20.23
N HIS A 282 3.22 -18.93 -19.53
CA HIS A 282 4.27 -18.60 -18.55
C HIS A 282 5.56 -18.02 -19.17
N ASN A 283 5.63 -17.90 -20.50
CA ASN A 283 6.83 -17.48 -21.25
C ASN A 283 7.03 -15.96 -21.34
N LEU A 284 6.20 -15.17 -20.67
CA LEU A 284 6.31 -13.70 -20.70
C LEU A 284 7.34 -13.16 -19.72
N ALA A 285 7.80 -13.99 -18.80
CA ALA A 285 8.79 -13.60 -17.80
C ALA A 285 10.20 -13.83 -18.32
N LYS A 286 11.10 -12.89 -18.00
CA LYS A 286 12.54 -13.14 -18.05
C LYS A 286 12.91 -13.96 -16.80
N TYR A 287 13.45 -15.15 -17.03
CA TYR A 287 13.91 -16.04 -15.97
C TYR A 287 15.41 -15.85 -15.73
N TYR A 288 15.78 -15.83 -14.46
CA TYR A 288 17.14 -15.73 -13.96
C TYR A 288 17.47 -17.07 -13.30
N GLU A 289 18.33 -17.85 -13.95
CA GLU A 289 18.79 -19.13 -13.42
C GLU A 289 19.88 -18.90 -12.37
N SER A 290 20.08 -19.88 -11.48
CA SER A 290 21.16 -19.89 -10.49
C SER A 290 21.19 -18.66 -9.57
N THR A 291 20.00 -18.15 -9.20
CA THR A 291 19.85 -17.02 -8.28
C THR A 291 19.87 -17.51 -6.85
N SER A 292 20.67 -16.87 -5.99
CA SER A 292 20.54 -17.09 -4.54
C SER A 292 19.30 -16.37 -4.01
N LEU A 293 18.39 -17.12 -3.41
CA LEU A 293 17.13 -16.65 -2.85
C LEU A 293 17.01 -17.11 -1.40
N ARG A 294 16.60 -16.20 -0.52
CA ARG A 294 16.31 -16.50 0.90
C ARG A 294 14.95 -15.96 1.28
N ILE A 295 14.08 -16.81 1.83
CA ILE A 295 12.86 -16.36 2.49
C ILE A 295 13.19 -15.82 3.88
N ILE A 296 12.67 -14.64 4.22
CA ILE A 296 12.87 -14.00 5.52
C ILE A 296 11.81 -14.50 6.50
N GLN A 297 12.21 -14.77 7.74
CA GLN A 297 11.31 -15.31 8.76
C GLN A 297 11.08 -14.33 9.90
N GLY A 298 9.96 -13.62 9.85
CA GLY A 298 9.53 -12.77 10.94
C GLY A 298 10.21 -11.39 10.94
N ARG A 299 9.73 -10.53 11.84
CA ARG A 299 10.18 -9.14 11.99
C ARG A 299 11.66 -8.98 12.33
N ASP A 300 12.15 -9.71 13.33
CA ASP A 300 13.51 -9.50 13.84
C ASP A 300 14.57 -9.97 12.83
N ASP A 301 14.31 -11.07 12.10
CA ASP A 301 15.15 -11.52 10.99
C ASP A 301 15.16 -10.50 9.84
N TYR A 302 13.99 -9.95 9.50
CA TYR A 302 13.88 -8.89 8.50
C TYR A 302 14.78 -7.71 8.87
N ILE A 303 14.63 -7.17 10.09
CA ILE A 303 15.38 -5.99 10.53
C ILE A 303 16.87 -6.28 10.65
N HIS A 304 17.26 -7.43 11.21
CA HIS A 304 18.67 -7.84 11.25
C HIS A 304 19.25 -7.85 9.83
N SER A 305 18.58 -8.53 8.90
CA SER A 305 19.04 -8.70 7.52
C SER A 305 19.11 -7.37 6.79
N PHE A 306 18.10 -6.51 6.94
CA PHE A 306 18.06 -5.18 6.34
C PHE A 306 19.19 -4.30 6.89
N ALA A 307 19.38 -4.27 8.22
CA ALA A 307 20.43 -3.50 8.87
C ALA A 307 21.83 -3.99 8.47
N TRP A 308 22.02 -5.30 8.35
CA TRP A 308 23.25 -5.90 7.84
C TRP A 308 23.54 -5.42 6.43
N MET A 309 22.62 -5.59 5.48
CA MET A 309 22.85 -5.17 4.08
C MET A 309 23.06 -3.67 3.96
N THR A 310 22.31 -2.89 4.73
CA THR A 310 22.50 -1.44 4.81
C THR A 310 23.92 -1.07 5.29
N SER A 311 24.45 -1.80 6.29
CA SER A 311 25.82 -1.59 6.78
C SER A 311 26.89 -1.95 5.73
N GLN A 312 26.61 -2.96 4.89
CA GLN A 312 27.52 -3.44 3.85
C GLN A 312 27.46 -2.62 2.56
N ALA A 313 26.35 -1.92 2.29
CA ALA A 313 26.18 -1.11 1.08
C ALA A 313 27.31 -0.08 0.92
N GLN A 314 27.87 0.00 -0.29
CA GLN A 314 28.99 0.88 -0.62
C GLN A 314 28.58 2.05 -1.51
N GLN A 315 27.62 1.84 -2.40
CA GLN A 315 27.22 2.79 -3.43
C GLN A 315 25.82 3.36 -3.18
N SER A 316 24.82 2.49 -3.02
CA SER A 316 23.43 2.93 -2.88
C SER A 316 22.55 2.05 -2.00
N VAL A 317 21.50 2.68 -1.44
CA VAL A 317 20.34 2.04 -0.82
C VAL A 317 19.08 2.69 -1.39
N ASP A 318 18.32 1.92 -2.14
CA ASP A 318 17.13 2.37 -2.86
C ASP A 318 15.88 1.70 -2.29
N LEU A 319 15.00 2.47 -1.67
CA LEU A 319 13.84 1.97 -0.91
C LEU A 319 12.53 2.46 -1.54
N SER A 320 11.69 1.54 -2.01
CA SER A 320 10.31 1.82 -2.40
C SER A 320 9.36 1.30 -1.33
N THR A 321 8.45 2.14 -0.85
CA THR A 321 7.44 1.74 0.14
C THR A 321 6.11 2.43 -0.15
N CYS A 322 5.00 1.72 0.08
CA CYS A 322 3.70 2.34 -0.04
C CYS A 322 3.17 2.86 1.29
N TYR A 323 3.44 2.26 2.46
CA TYR A 323 3.00 2.78 3.76
C TYR A 323 4.17 3.16 4.67
N THR A 324 3.91 4.06 5.62
CA THR A 324 4.79 4.39 6.73
C THR A 324 4.02 4.29 8.05
N PHE A 325 4.63 3.66 9.05
CA PHE A 325 3.98 3.39 10.33
C PHE A 325 4.69 4.19 11.44
N PRO A 326 4.27 5.44 11.73
CA PRO A 326 4.99 6.36 12.63
C PRO A 326 5.01 5.90 14.10
N HIS A 327 4.18 4.93 14.46
CA HIS A 327 4.15 4.31 15.78
C HIS A 327 5.11 3.12 15.89
N ASP A 328 5.52 2.53 14.76
CA ASP A 328 6.37 1.36 14.76
C ASP A 328 7.84 1.74 15.03
N PRO A 329 8.47 1.24 16.11
CA PRO A 329 9.86 1.58 16.44
C PRO A 329 10.88 1.08 15.42
N ALA A 330 10.64 -0.03 14.73
CA ALA A 330 11.58 -0.55 13.74
C ALA A 330 11.59 0.33 12.49
N GLN A 331 10.43 0.77 12.02
CA GLN A 331 10.38 1.73 10.90
C GLN A 331 10.98 3.09 11.27
N ARG A 332 10.74 3.58 12.50
CA ARG A 332 11.41 4.79 13.01
C ARG A 332 12.93 4.63 13.03
N TYR A 333 13.44 3.50 13.52
CA TYR A 333 14.87 3.20 13.51
C TYR A 333 15.44 3.20 12.08
N VAL A 334 14.77 2.51 11.13
CA VAL A 334 15.25 2.45 9.75
C VAL A 334 15.35 3.85 9.13
N PHE A 335 14.26 4.62 9.18
CA PHE A 335 14.24 5.94 8.55
C PHE A 335 15.13 6.98 9.25
N LEU A 336 15.06 7.07 10.57
CA LEU A 336 15.64 8.19 11.29
C LEU A 336 17.11 7.95 11.66
N ASP A 337 17.48 6.71 11.97
CA ASP A 337 18.81 6.37 12.45
C ASP A 337 19.64 5.64 11.38
N LEU A 338 19.16 4.51 10.87
CA LEU A 338 19.95 3.61 10.01
C LEU A 338 20.23 4.20 8.61
N LEU A 339 19.21 4.68 7.92
CA LEU A 339 19.35 5.29 6.59
C LEU A 339 20.14 6.60 6.66
N THR A 340 19.86 7.43 7.67
CA THR A 340 20.64 8.66 7.93
C THR A 340 22.11 8.34 8.16
N HIS A 341 22.43 7.38 9.03
CA HIS A 341 23.81 6.95 9.28
C HIS A 341 24.49 6.45 8.00
N THR A 342 23.77 5.70 7.18
CA THR A 342 24.27 5.18 5.91
C THR A 342 24.60 6.28 4.92
N ALA A 343 23.71 7.26 4.78
CA ALA A 343 23.95 8.39 3.90
C ALA A 343 25.12 9.26 4.39
N MET A 344 25.29 9.41 5.71
CA MET A 344 26.44 10.11 6.31
C MET A 344 27.78 9.40 6.06
N ARG A 345 27.79 8.10 5.72
CA ARG A 345 28.99 7.39 5.26
C ARG A 345 29.33 7.65 3.78
N GLY A 346 28.50 8.42 3.07
CA GLY A 346 28.69 8.76 1.65
C GLY A 346 27.91 7.88 0.66
N VAL A 347 27.19 6.87 1.15
CA VAL A 347 26.30 6.00 0.37
C VAL A 347 25.09 6.80 -0.11
N GLN A 348 24.66 6.62 -1.36
CA GLN A 348 23.46 7.27 -1.87
C GLN A 348 22.20 6.56 -1.36
N VAL A 349 21.41 7.23 -0.54
CA VAL A 349 20.10 6.74 -0.09
C VAL A 349 18.99 7.44 -0.87
N ARG A 350 18.12 6.66 -1.52
CA ARG A 350 16.93 7.16 -2.24
C ARG A 350 15.69 6.44 -1.71
N VAL A 351 14.68 7.20 -1.31
CA VAL A 351 13.42 6.67 -0.80
C VAL A 351 12.27 7.17 -1.65
N ASN A 352 11.52 6.26 -2.25
CA ASN A 352 10.28 6.55 -2.96
C ASN A 352 9.08 6.12 -2.09
N ILE A 353 8.22 7.07 -1.73
CA ILE A 353 7.03 6.84 -0.91
C ILE A 353 5.78 7.15 -1.73
N ASP A 354 4.81 6.25 -1.74
CA ASP A 354 3.51 6.53 -2.36
C ASP A 354 2.81 7.76 -1.72
N LEU A 355 2.46 8.77 -2.52
CA LEU A 355 1.90 10.00 -1.98
C LEU A 355 0.49 9.79 -1.38
N MET A 356 -0.26 8.80 -1.86
CA MET A 356 -1.65 8.61 -1.43
C MET A 356 -1.71 8.22 0.05
N THR A 357 -0.80 7.36 0.46
CA THR A 357 -0.68 6.95 1.87
C THR A 357 -0.07 8.05 2.74
N VAL A 358 0.80 8.90 2.20
CA VAL A 358 1.34 10.09 2.88
C VAL A 358 0.23 11.06 3.21
N GLU A 359 -0.66 11.35 2.27
CA GLU A 359 -1.83 12.21 2.49
C GLU A 359 -2.77 11.60 3.54
N SER A 360 -3.05 10.29 3.45
CA SER A 360 -3.83 9.54 4.44
C SER A 360 -3.21 9.63 5.83
N THR A 361 -1.89 9.43 5.94
CA THR A 361 -1.12 9.51 7.18
C THR A 361 -1.12 10.92 7.77
N MET A 362 -1.02 11.94 6.92
CA MET A 362 -1.09 13.34 7.31
C MET A 362 -2.48 13.69 7.84
N ILE A 363 -3.57 13.38 7.11
CA ILE A 363 -4.95 13.64 7.56
C ILE A 363 -5.20 12.95 8.90
N LYS A 364 -4.69 11.72 9.08
CA LYS A 364 -4.81 10.99 10.35
C LYS A 364 -4.07 11.61 11.52
N SER A 365 -3.16 12.53 11.28
CA SER A 365 -2.37 13.19 12.33
C SER A 365 -3.20 14.11 13.23
N ALA A 366 -4.44 14.43 12.83
CA ALA A 366 -5.38 15.11 13.72
C ALA A 366 -5.89 14.20 14.85
N PHE A 367 -5.87 12.88 14.68
CA PHE A 367 -6.52 11.95 15.62
C PHE A 367 -5.52 11.42 16.64
N HIS A 368 -5.88 11.51 17.92
CA HIS A 368 -5.07 11.00 19.03
C HIS A 368 -5.90 10.20 20.04
N ALA A 369 -5.45 8.99 20.35
CA ALA A 369 -6.05 8.21 21.41
C ALA A 369 -5.75 8.84 22.79
N GLN A 370 -6.78 9.00 23.62
CA GLN A 370 -6.64 9.58 24.96
C GLN A 370 -5.89 8.66 25.94
N HIS A 371 -5.83 7.36 25.67
CA HIS A 371 -5.14 6.42 26.55
C HIS A 371 -3.64 6.39 26.30
N LYS A 372 -2.90 6.61 27.38
CA LYS A 372 -1.44 6.65 27.46
C LYS A 372 -0.81 5.41 26.84
N ILE A 373 0.30 5.65 26.14
CA ILE A 373 1.48 4.79 25.89
C ILE A 373 1.25 3.37 26.40
N PRO A 374 1.25 2.33 25.54
CA PRO A 374 1.16 0.94 25.98
C PRO A 374 2.15 0.71 27.13
N LYS A 375 1.63 0.54 28.36
CA LYS A 375 2.47 0.25 29.52
C LYS A 375 3.09 -1.14 29.44
N LYS A 376 2.60 -1.97 28.50
CA LYS A 376 3.14 -3.27 28.18
C LYS A 376 3.72 -3.21 26.77
N THR A 377 4.93 -3.71 26.62
CA THR A 377 5.56 -3.97 25.33
C THR A 377 4.57 -4.78 24.49
N THR A 378 4.17 -4.28 23.32
CA THR A 378 3.40 -5.09 22.38
C THR A 378 4.26 -6.29 21.99
N VAL A 379 3.69 -7.47 22.12
CA VAL A 379 4.31 -8.74 21.76
C VAL A 379 3.58 -9.27 20.51
N SER A 380 4.31 -9.89 19.59
CA SER A 380 3.76 -10.62 18.45
C SER A 380 2.78 -11.71 18.90
N ARG A 381 2.03 -12.25 17.94
CA ARG A 381 1.05 -13.32 18.18
C ARG A 381 1.69 -14.57 18.79
N ASP A 382 2.94 -14.88 18.44
CA ASP A 382 3.67 -16.03 18.98
C ASP A 382 4.23 -15.82 20.40
N GLY A 383 4.11 -14.60 20.94
CA GLY A 383 4.57 -14.26 22.29
C GLY A 383 6.09 -14.06 22.43
N LYS A 384 6.86 -14.15 21.34
CA LYS A 384 8.35 -14.12 21.39
C LYS A 384 8.93 -12.80 20.94
N THR A 385 8.40 -12.23 19.87
CA THR A 385 8.88 -10.97 19.28
C THR A 385 8.21 -9.80 19.99
N THR A 386 8.96 -8.76 20.32
CA THR A 386 8.39 -7.54 20.92
C THR A 386 8.59 -6.37 19.98
N GLN A 387 7.90 -5.25 20.23
CA GLN A 387 8.11 -4.04 19.43
C GLN A 387 9.60 -3.60 19.37
N PHE A 388 10.40 -3.94 20.39
CA PHE A 388 11.83 -3.55 20.50
C PHE A 388 12.82 -4.72 20.44
N SER A 389 12.38 -5.98 20.28
CA SER A 389 13.31 -7.14 20.32
C SER A 389 14.33 -7.10 19.19
N PHE A 390 13.98 -6.50 18.04
CA PHE A 390 14.91 -6.26 16.94
C PHE A 390 16.20 -5.54 17.36
N LEU A 391 16.18 -4.73 18.43
CA LEU A 391 17.36 -4.01 18.92
C LEU A 391 18.45 -4.97 19.43
N ASP A 392 18.03 -6.09 20.02
CA ASP A 392 18.95 -7.12 20.55
C ASP A 392 19.60 -7.93 19.41
N CYS A 393 19.03 -7.85 18.21
CA CYS A 393 19.47 -8.53 17.00
C CYS A 393 20.15 -7.57 16.01
N LEU A 394 20.47 -6.33 16.38
CA LEU A 394 21.16 -5.44 15.44
C LEU A 394 22.61 -5.90 15.22
N PRO A 395 23.09 -5.95 13.96
CA PRO A 395 24.47 -6.29 13.69
C PRO A 395 25.48 -5.30 14.30
N LEU A 396 26.70 -5.79 14.51
CA LEU A 396 27.80 -4.95 14.99
C LEU A 396 28.08 -3.81 14.00
N GLY A 397 28.17 -2.59 14.54
CA GLY A 397 28.44 -1.38 13.75
C GLY A 397 27.19 -0.64 13.29
N CYS A 398 25.99 -1.19 13.49
CA CYS A 398 24.75 -0.45 13.30
C CYS A 398 24.65 0.72 14.31
N PRO A 399 24.10 1.88 13.90
CA PRO A 399 23.91 3.00 14.82
C PRO A 399 22.93 2.60 15.93
N PRO A 400 23.10 3.11 17.16
CA PRO A 400 22.12 2.91 18.22
C PRO A 400 20.82 3.65 17.87
N MET A 401 19.69 3.12 18.35
CA MET A 401 18.40 3.80 18.23
C MET A 401 18.40 5.11 19.03
N SER A 402 18.11 6.23 18.36
CA SER A 402 18.09 7.54 19.03
C SER A 402 16.89 7.69 19.96
N GLU A 403 16.99 8.58 20.96
CA GLU A 403 15.86 8.92 21.83
C GLU A 403 14.63 9.38 21.03
N ARG A 404 14.87 10.07 19.92
CA ARG A 404 13.82 10.53 19.02
C ARG A 404 13.09 9.36 18.38
N SER A 405 13.80 8.35 17.88
CA SER A 405 13.21 7.14 17.32
C SER A 405 12.44 6.30 18.35
N LYS A 406 12.80 6.36 19.64
CA LYS A 406 12.07 5.66 20.70
C LYS A 406 10.67 6.23 20.95
N MET A 407 10.47 7.53 20.69
CA MET A 407 9.22 8.23 20.95
C MET A 407 8.24 8.12 19.77
N PRO A 408 6.97 7.74 19.99
CA PRO A 408 6.00 7.62 18.91
C PRO A 408 5.72 8.99 18.30
N PHE A 409 5.39 9.00 17.01
CA PHE A 409 5.06 10.21 16.27
C PHE A 409 3.59 10.17 15.80
N ASN A 410 2.96 11.33 15.62
CA ASN A 410 1.88 11.42 14.65
C ASN A 410 2.47 11.34 13.23
N GLY A 411 1.63 11.09 12.23
CA GLY A 411 2.07 10.92 10.85
C GLY A 411 2.84 12.13 10.30
N LEU A 412 2.32 13.34 10.51
CA LEU A 412 2.89 14.59 10.01
C LEU A 412 4.27 14.88 10.61
N ASP A 413 4.43 14.71 11.91
CA ASP A 413 5.70 14.95 12.59
C ASP A 413 6.74 13.89 12.21
N PHE A 414 6.31 12.64 11.97
CA PHE A 414 7.21 11.59 11.49
C PHE A 414 7.76 11.90 10.10
N LEU A 415 6.87 12.22 9.17
CA LEU A 415 7.24 12.61 7.81
C LEU A 415 8.13 13.87 7.83
N THR A 416 7.86 14.80 8.74
CA THR A 416 8.66 16.03 8.88
C THR A 416 10.07 15.70 9.33
N GLU A 417 10.19 14.81 10.33
CA GLU A 417 11.47 14.35 10.81
C GLU A 417 12.25 13.61 9.71
N ILE A 418 11.62 12.74 8.92
CA ILE A 418 12.26 12.06 7.79
C ILE A 418 12.86 13.09 6.81
N MET A 419 12.07 14.10 6.42
CA MET A 419 12.54 15.15 5.50
C MET A 419 13.68 15.98 6.10
N GLN A 420 13.61 16.29 7.40
CA GLN A 420 14.68 17.01 8.11
C GLN A 420 15.98 16.20 8.16
N ARG A 421 15.88 14.88 8.40
CA ARG A 421 17.04 13.98 8.39
C ARG A 421 17.66 13.91 7.00
N ALA A 422 16.84 13.77 5.96
CA ALA A 422 17.31 13.76 4.58
C ALA A 422 18.09 15.04 4.22
N LEU A 423 17.55 16.22 4.59
CA LEU A 423 18.19 17.51 4.34
C LEU A 423 19.44 17.78 5.18
N ALA A 424 19.52 17.20 6.37
CA ALA A 424 20.69 17.34 7.23
C ALA A 424 21.90 16.58 6.67
N VAL A 425 21.70 15.62 5.77
CA VAL A 425 22.78 14.90 5.10
C VAL A 425 23.36 15.76 3.97
N PRO A 426 24.68 16.01 3.94
CA PRO A 426 25.33 16.79 2.89
C PRO A 426 25.15 16.20 1.48
N ASP A 427 25.37 17.04 0.47
CA ASP A 427 25.47 16.67 -0.94
C ASP A 427 24.25 15.93 -1.51
N GLY A 428 23.10 16.00 -0.84
CA GLY A 428 21.89 15.30 -1.25
C GLY A 428 22.04 13.79 -1.24
N LYS A 429 22.90 13.23 -0.38
CA LYS A 429 23.10 11.78 -0.26
C LYS A 429 21.92 11.05 0.33
N TYR A 430 20.99 11.74 0.98
CA TYR A 430 19.71 11.16 1.40
C TYR A 430 18.56 11.93 0.72
N GLN A 431 17.87 11.26 -0.20
CA GLN A 431 16.74 11.83 -0.95
C GLN A 431 15.46 11.07 -0.66
N VAL A 432 14.37 11.81 -0.49
CA VAL A 432 13.02 11.27 -0.34
C VAL A 432 12.15 11.91 -1.40
N ARG A 433 11.45 11.09 -2.18
CA ARG A 433 10.49 11.51 -3.20
C ARG A 433 9.15 10.84 -2.97
N PHE A 434 8.12 11.51 -3.44
CA PHE A 434 6.73 11.11 -3.35
C PHE A 434 6.22 10.71 -4.72
N TRP A 435 5.79 9.46 -4.86
CA TRP A 435 5.16 8.96 -6.07
C TRP A 435 3.75 9.53 -6.19
N CYS A 436 3.53 10.34 -7.22
CA CYS A 436 2.22 10.89 -7.55
C CYS A 436 2.02 10.79 -9.06
N ALA A 437 1.47 9.67 -9.51
CA ALA A 437 1.15 9.42 -10.90
C ALA A 437 -0.37 9.29 -11.09
N ARG A 438 -0.82 9.58 -12.31
CA ARG A 438 -2.17 9.27 -12.78
C ARG A 438 -2.10 8.71 -14.19
N ASP A 439 -3.16 8.03 -14.57
CA ASP A 439 -3.33 7.57 -15.95
C ASP A 439 -3.56 8.77 -16.90
N VAL A 440 -2.91 8.79 -18.06
CA VAL A 440 -3.06 9.89 -19.05
C VAL A 440 -4.47 9.94 -19.63
N GLN A 441 -5.09 8.78 -19.90
CA GLN A 441 -6.36 8.70 -20.60
C GLN A 441 -7.53 8.94 -19.65
N ASP A 442 -7.52 8.23 -18.53
CA ASP A 442 -8.63 8.14 -17.60
C ASP A 442 -8.43 9.05 -16.37
N GLY A 443 -7.23 9.60 -16.17
CA GLY A 443 -6.94 10.59 -15.12
C GLY A 443 -7.05 10.07 -13.69
N TYR A 444 -7.18 8.76 -13.47
CA TYR A 444 -7.22 8.18 -12.13
C TYR A 444 -5.81 8.01 -11.56
N ARG A 445 -5.72 8.12 -10.25
CA ARG A 445 -4.46 7.99 -9.55
C ARG A 445 -3.90 6.57 -9.60
N ILE A 446 -2.59 6.49 -9.83
CA ILE A 446 -1.85 5.24 -9.88
C ILE A 446 -1.00 5.13 -8.63
N LYS A 447 -1.36 4.19 -7.76
CA LYS A 447 -0.65 3.88 -6.53
C LYS A 447 0.63 3.10 -6.83
N ASN A 448 1.76 3.55 -6.30
CA ASN A 448 2.95 2.73 -6.24
C ASN A 448 2.79 1.74 -5.07
N HIS A 449 2.50 0.48 -5.39
CA HIS A 449 2.36 -0.58 -4.39
C HIS A 449 3.60 -1.47 -4.27
N SER A 450 4.69 -1.13 -4.96
CA SER A 450 5.96 -1.84 -4.85
C SER A 450 6.56 -1.65 -3.46
N LYS A 451 7.13 -2.72 -2.92
CA LYS A 451 7.81 -2.76 -1.63
C LYS A 451 9.13 -3.47 -1.85
N CYS A 452 10.20 -2.69 -1.90
CA CYS A 452 11.51 -3.24 -2.13
C CYS A 452 12.59 -2.35 -1.53
N ALA A 453 13.71 -2.98 -1.20
CA ALA A 453 14.95 -2.29 -0.87
C ALA A 453 16.09 -2.91 -1.67
N VAL A 454 16.81 -2.10 -2.43
CA VAL A 454 17.91 -2.53 -3.29
C VAL A 454 19.20 -1.92 -2.78
N PHE A 455 20.20 -2.76 -2.57
CA PHE A 455 21.53 -2.40 -2.09
C PHE A 455 22.49 -2.54 -3.26
N ASP A 456 23.20 -1.46 -3.59
CA ASP A 456 24.17 -1.38 -4.69
C ASP A 456 23.58 -1.89 -6.03
N GLY A 457 22.36 -1.45 -6.36
CA GLY A 457 21.51 -2.00 -7.43
C GLY A 457 22.09 -1.94 -8.85
N LYS A 458 23.17 -1.19 -9.06
CA LYS A 458 23.88 -1.05 -10.35
C LYS A 458 25.11 -1.96 -10.47
N THR A 459 25.34 -2.84 -9.50
CA THR A 459 26.49 -3.74 -9.44
C THR A 459 26.08 -5.19 -9.71
N GLU A 460 27.04 -6.03 -10.13
CA GLU A 460 26.82 -7.49 -10.20
C GLU A 460 26.56 -8.11 -8.81
N SER A 461 26.95 -7.41 -7.75
CA SER A 461 26.73 -7.83 -6.36
C SER A 461 25.45 -7.26 -5.75
N ALA A 462 24.53 -6.73 -6.56
CA ALA A 462 23.27 -6.18 -6.07
C ALA A 462 22.52 -7.19 -5.19
N VAL A 463 21.90 -6.67 -4.14
CA VAL A 463 21.00 -7.42 -3.26
C VAL A 463 19.67 -6.70 -3.21
N ALA A 464 18.55 -7.42 -3.32
CA ALA A 464 17.23 -6.85 -3.24
C ALA A 464 16.35 -7.58 -2.23
N PHE A 465 15.66 -6.82 -1.40
CA PHE A 465 14.53 -7.26 -0.59
C PHE A 465 13.28 -7.00 -1.40
N ILE A 466 12.42 -8.00 -1.53
CA ILE A 466 11.11 -7.91 -2.19
C ILE A 466 10.09 -8.69 -1.36
N GLY A 467 8.86 -8.21 -1.28
CA GLY A 467 7.85 -8.91 -0.48
C GLY A 467 6.60 -8.11 -0.15
N GLY A 468 5.89 -8.59 0.86
CA GLY A 468 4.65 -8.00 1.39
C GLY A 468 4.89 -6.86 2.37
N SER A 469 6.02 -6.88 3.08
CA SER A 469 6.33 -5.88 4.08
C SER A 469 6.71 -4.56 3.45
N ASN A 470 6.31 -3.46 4.11
CA ASN A 470 6.77 -2.12 3.76
C ASN A 470 8.25 -1.96 4.15
N VAL A 471 8.63 -0.88 4.84
CA VAL A 471 10.02 -0.70 5.30
C VAL A 471 10.45 -1.77 6.31
N ALA A 472 9.50 -2.28 7.08
CA ALA A 472 9.65 -3.40 7.99
C ALA A 472 8.27 -3.98 8.32
N PRO A 473 8.17 -5.29 8.60
CA PRO A 473 6.97 -5.89 9.16
C PRO A 473 6.57 -5.18 10.45
N THR A 474 5.30 -4.80 10.61
CA THR A 474 4.80 -4.28 11.90
C THR A 474 4.77 -5.40 12.94
N ILE A 475 4.62 -5.08 14.23
CA ILE A 475 4.60 -6.12 15.26
C ILE A 475 3.33 -7.00 15.13
N GLU A 476 2.24 -6.42 14.63
CA GLU A 476 0.97 -7.09 14.39
C GLU A 476 1.02 -8.03 13.17
N CYS A 477 1.80 -7.67 12.14
CA CYS A 477 1.94 -8.42 10.89
C CYS A 477 3.25 -9.21 10.79
N GLY A 478 4.07 -9.17 11.85
CA GLY A 478 5.47 -9.63 11.82
C GLY A 478 5.69 -11.03 11.27
N ASP A 479 4.72 -11.92 11.48
CA ASP A 479 4.78 -13.33 11.07
C ASP A 479 3.83 -13.66 9.91
N ALA A 480 3.12 -12.67 9.35
CA ALA A 480 2.07 -12.86 8.35
C ALA A 480 2.50 -12.47 6.93
N ASP A 481 3.43 -11.52 6.80
CA ASP A 481 3.99 -11.13 5.50
C ASP A 481 5.03 -12.14 5.01
N CYS A 482 5.15 -12.24 3.67
CA CYS A 482 6.18 -13.04 3.01
C CYS A 482 7.17 -12.11 2.32
N ASP A 483 8.41 -12.15 2.80
CA ASP A 483 9.51 -11.35 2.26
C ASP A 483 10.67 -12.26 1.86
N MET A 484 11.43 -11.82 0.87
CA MET A 484 12.59 -12.55 0.39
C MET A 484 13.75 -11.63 0.02
N ILE A 485 14.96 -12.18 0.07
CA ILE A 485 16.19 -11.57 -0.40
C ILE A 485 16.63 -12.31 -1.66
N VAL A 486 16.98 -11.58 -2.71
CA VAL A 486 17.56 -12.12 -3.94
C VAL A 486 18.89 -11.42 -4.26
N THR A 487 19.81 -12.11 -4.95
CA THR A 487 21.11 -11.56 -5.37
C THR A 487 21.28 -11.48 -6.87
N GLY A 488 22.33 -10.78 -7.28
CA GLY A 488 22.88 -10.89 -8.62
C GLY A 488 22.01 -10.20 -9.68
N PRO A 489 21.94 -10.74 -10.90
CA PRO A 489 21.28 -10.06 -12.01
C PRO A 489 19.79 -9.74 -11.77
N VAL A 490 19.06 -10.58 -11.02
CA VAL A 490 17.65 -10.29 -10.71
C VAL A 490 17.52 -9.12 -9.73
N ALA A 491 18.41 -9.01 -8.74
CA ALA A 491 18.42 -7.88 -7.81
C ALA A 491 18.72 -6.56 -8.52
N SER A 492 19.63 -6.60 -9.51
CA SER A 492 19.90 -5.44 -10.36
C SER A 492 18.68 -5.05 -11.19
N GLU A 493 17.90 -6.00 -11.70
CA GLU A 493 16.64 -5.72 -12.43
C GLU A 493 15.57 -5.09 -11.51
N VAL A 494 15.49 -5.51 -10.24
CA VAL A 494 14.67 -4.82 -9.23
C VAL A 494 15.14 -3.37 -9.06
N GLY A 495 16.45 -3.15 -9.00
CA GLY A 495 17.06 -1.81 -9.02
C GLY A 495 16.67 -1.00 -10.25
N GLY A 496 16.68 -1.61 -11.43
CA GLY A 496 16.23 -0.99 -12.67
C GLY A 496 14.75 -0.59 -12.65
N THR A 497 13.90 -1.38 -11.99
CA THR A 497 12.49 -1.02 -11.76
C THR A 497 12.37 0.19 -10.82
N PHE A 498 13.18 0.26 -9.77
CA PHE A 498 13.23 1.43 -8.89
C PHE A 498 13.67 2.68 -9.66
N ASP A 499 14.78 2.60 -10.40
CA ASP A 499 15.32 3.71 -11.21
C ASP A 499 14.26 4.22 -12.19
N HIS A 500 13.56 3.30 -12.87
CA HIS A 500 12.46 3.67 -13.76
C HIS A 500 11.39 4.52 -13.09
N LEU A 501 10.92 4.12 -11.90
CA LEU A 501 9.92 4.89 -11.14
C LEU A 501 10.51 6.20 -10.60
N TRP A 502 11.77 6.18 -10.19
CA TRP A 502 12.48 7.34 -9.66
C TRP A 502 12.66 8.44 -10.71
N ASP A 503 13.06 8.06 -11.91
CA ASP A 503 13.36 8.95 -13.03
C ASP A 503 12.08 9.55 -13.62
N CYS A 504 10.95 8.85 -13.52
CA CYS A 504 9.64 9.42 -13.81
C CYS A 504 9.33 10.66 -12.95
N LEU A 505 9.95 10.80 -11.77
CA LEU A 505 9.71 11.92 -10.85
C LEU A 505 10.66 13.11 -11.09
N GLU A 506 11.47 13.12 -12.15
CA GLU A 506 12.40 14.21 -12.44
C GLU A 506 11.81 15.30 -13.33
N THR A 507 11.97 16.57 -12.90
CA THR A 507 11.46 17.76 -13.61
C THR A 507 12.30 18.12 -14.82
N GLU A 508 13.61 17.90 -14.73
CA GLU A 508 14.55 18.25 -15.78
C GLU A 508 15.07 16.99 -16.43
N PRO A 509 14.90 16.86 -17.76
CA PRO A 509 15.42 15.72 -18.45
C PRO A 509 16.93 15.84 -18.50
N ASN A 510 17.61 15.18 -17.57
CA ASN A 510 19.06 15.04 -17.58
C ASN A 510 19.46 14.01 -18.65
N ILE A 511 19.18 14.35 -19.92
CA ILE A 511 19.39 13.50 -21.12
C ILE A 511 20.86 13.10 -21.27
N LYS A 512 21.78 13.77 -20.58
CA LYS A 512 23.23 13.54 -20.71
C LYS A 512 23.78 12.41 -19.84
N GLU A 513 23.01 11.84 -18.91
CA GLU A 513 23.53 10.81 -17.98
C GLU A 513 23.02 9.38 -18.21
N PHE A 514 21.91 9.20 -18.93
CA PHE A 514 21.35 7.86 -19.18
C PHE A 514 22.26 6.93 -20.01
N GLU A 515 23.21 7.48 -20.77
CA GLU A 515 24.13 6.71 -21.61
C GLU A 515 25.54 6.54 -21.04
N LYS A 516 25.84 7.10 -19.85
CA LYS A 516 27.09 6.75 -19.17
C LYS A 516 26.91 5.38 -18.52
N LYS A 517 27.14 4.34 -19.33
CA LYS A 517 27.52 3.01 -18.83
C LYS A 517 28.54 3.23 -17.71
N VAL A 518 28.17 2.84 -16.50
CA VAL A 518 29.08 2.79 -15.35
C VAL A 518 30.30 2.01 -15.84
N ALA A 519 31.44 2.69 -15.91
CA ALA A 519 32.69 2.02 -16.24
C ALA A 519 32.88 0.92 -15.19
N PRO A 520 33.20 -0.33 -15.57
CA PRO A 520 33.37 -1.41 -14.62
C PRO A 520 34.43 -0.99 -13.60
N HIS A 521 34.00 -0.78 -12.36
CA HIS A 521 34.88 -0.41 -11.26
C HIS A 521 35.70 -1.65 -10.84
N GLU A 522 36.98 -1.42 -10.52
CA GLU A 522 37.93 -2.44 -10.11
C GLU A 522 37.47 -3.22 -8.87
N GLU A 523 37.64 -4.56 -8.91
CA GLU A 523 37.50 -5.56 -7.84
C GLU A 523 36.70 -5.13 -6.59
N GLU A 524 35.38 -4.99 -6.74
CA GLU A 524 34.48 -4.79 -5.61
C GLU A 524 34.36 -6.08 -4.80
N LYS A 525 34.43 -5.95 -3.46
CA LYS A 525 34.10 -7.04 -2.54
C LYS A 525 32.67 -7.48 -2.80
N LYS A 526 32.48 -8.73 -3.22
CA LYS A 526 31.16 -9.29 -3.57
C LYS A 526 30.21 -9.27 -2.37
N MET A 527 29.26 -8.33 -2.37
CA MET A 527 28.14 -8.29 -1.41
C MET A 527 27.28 -9.56 -1.46
N GLU A 528 27.30 -10.31 -2.56
CA GLU A 528 26.69 -11.64 -2.68
C GLU A 528 27.20 -12.64 -1.63
N SER A 529 28.48 -12.55 -1.25
CA SER A 529 29.03 -13.37 -0.16
C SER A 529 28.43 -13.01 1.21
N ALA A 530 27.86 -11.81 1.36
CA ALA A 530 27.29 -11.34 2.61
C ALA A 530 25.96 -12.01 2.95
N ILE A 531 25.22 -12.57 1.97
CA ILE A 531 24.03 -13.39 2.26
C ILE A 531 24.41 -14.66 3.01
N ASN A 532 25.53 -15.28 2.62
CA ASN A 532 26.03 -16.48 3.29
C ASN A 532 26.48 -16.21 4.73
N LEU A 533 26.64 -14.94 5.13
CA LEU A 533 27.01 -14.54 6.48
C LEU A 533 25.79 -14.19 7.36
N LEU A 534 24.56 -14.28 6.83
CA LEU A 534 23.36 -14.03 7.62
C LEU A 534 23.12 -15.18 8.63
N PRO A 535 22.75 -14.87 9.88
CA PRO A 535 22.70 -15.83 10.99
C PRO A 535 21.62 -16.91 10.85
N HIS A 536 20.64 -16.72 9.96
CA HIS A 536 19.54 -17.66 9.75
C HIS A 536 19.44 -18.09 8.28
N GLN A 537 20.19 -19.13 7.90
CA GLN A 537 20.16 -19.68 6.54
C GLN A 537 18.99 -20.63 6.25
N SER A 538 18.04 -20.77 7.19
CA SER A 538 16.82 -21.52 6.94
C SER A 538 16.12 -20.93 5.71
N TRP A 539 15.80 -21.77 4.72
CA TRP A 539 15.16 -21.39 3.45
C TRP A 539 16.03 -20.57 2.48
N LEU A 540 17.36 -20.74 2.53
CA LEU A 540 18.26 -20.32 1.46
C LEU A 540 18.30 -21.39 0.35
N ASP A 541 17.94 -21.01 -0.86
CA ASP A 541 18.25 -21.75 -2.09
C ASP A 541 19.30 -20.96 -2.87
N ALA A 542 20.52 -21.49 -2.95
CA ALA A 542 21.62 -20.83 -3.66
C ALA A 542 21.47 -20.89 -5.19
N ASN A 543 20.53 -21.68 -5.71
CA ASN A 543 20.41 -22.00 -7.12
C ASN A 543 18.95 -21.98 -7.62
N ALA A 544 18.15 -21.03 -7.12
CA ALA A 544 16.78 -20.86 -7.52
C ALA A 544 16.68 -20.28 -8.94
N THR A 545 15.60 -20.63 -9.64
CA THR A 545 15.19 -19.94 -10.87
C THR A 545 14.15 -18.90 -10.52
N VAL A 546 14.44 -17.62 -10.78
CA VAL A 546 13.58 -16.50 -10.39
C VAL A 546 13.04 -15.79 -11.62
N ALA A 547 11.75 -15.47 -11.62
CA ALA A 547 11.12 -14.59 -12.60
C ALA A 547 10.78 -13.25 -11.93
N LEU A 548 11.29 -12.13 -12.46
CA LEU A 548 10.84 -10.81 -12.02
C LEU A 548 9.63 -10.39 -12.85
N LEU A 549 8.54 -10.07 -12.16
CA LEU A 549 7.27 -9.67 -12.77
C LEU A 549 6.86 -8.29 -12.25
N ARG A 550 6.35 -7.45 -13.15
CA ARG A 550 5.84 -6.12 -12.83
C ARG A 550 4.56 -5.87 -13.61
N SER A 551 3.50 -5.49 -12.92
CA SER A 551 2.26 -5.05 -13.56
C SER A 551 2.27 -3.54 -13.76
N ASP A 552 1.75 -3.08 -14.88
CA ASP A 552 1.65 -1.67 -15.25
C ASP A 552 0.17 -1.26 -15.15
N PRO A 553 -0.28 -0.58 -14.07
CA PRO A 553 -1.70 -0.37 -13.79
C PRO A 553 -2.30 0.83 -14.56
N SER A 554 -1.95 1.03 -15.84
CA SER A 554 -2.54 2.08 -16.67
C SER A 554 -3.72 1.58 -17.50
N SER A 555 -4.42 2.53 -18.12
CA SER A 555 -5.47 2.35 -19.11
C SER A 555 -5.08 1.46 -20.30
N SER A 556 -3.80 1.45 -20.66
CA SER A 556 -3.23 0.60 -21.71
C SER A 556 -2.35 -0.52 -21.16
N GLY A 557 -2.27 -0.61 -19.83
CA GLY A 557 -1.33 -1.46 -19.12
C GLY A 557 -1.70 -2.93 -19.15
N GLU A 558 -0.80 -3.73 -18.61
CA GLU A 558 -0.94 -5.18 -18.50
C GLU A 558 -0.67 -5.63 -17.06
N ASP A 559 -1.53 -6.51 -16.56
CA ASP A 559 -1.30 -7.22 -15.31
C ASP A 559 -0.50 -8.50 -15.57
N VAL A 560 0.80 -8.32 -15.79
CA VAL A 560 1.75 -9.41 -16.09
C VAL A 560 1.81 -10.39 -14.92
N ILE A 561 1.68 -9.90 -13.68
CA ILE A 561 1.66 -10.75 -12.47
C ILE A 561 0.43 -11.67 -12.53
N LEU A 562 -0.78 -11.14 -12.73
CA LEU A 562 -1.99 -11.96 -12.84
C LEU A 562 -1.86 -12.97 -13.98
N ARG A 563 -1.41 -12.53 -15.15
CA ARG A 563 -1.23 -13.41 -16.32
C ARG A 563 -0.30 -14.58 -16.00
N HIS A 564 0.84 -14.30 -15.37
CA HIS A 564 1.79 -15.35 -14.99
C HIS A 564 1.19 -16.31 -13.96
N ILE A 565 0.49 -15.80 -12.93
CA ILE A 565 -0.19 -16.62 -11.92
C ILE A 565 -1.20 -17.56 -12.57
N LEU A 566 -2.00 -17.07 -13.53
CA LEU A 566 -2.97 -17.90 -14.27
C LEU A 566 -2.27 -19.01 -15.06
N GLY A 567 -1.14 -18.70 -15.70
CA GLY A 567 -0.31 -19.70 -16.40
C GLY A 567 0.25 -20.78 -15.46
N VAL A 568 0.72 -20.40 -14.28
CA VAL A 568 1.19 -21.34 -13.24
C VAL A 568 0.05 -22.24 -12.75
N ILE A 569 -1.15 -21.68 -12.51
CA ILE A 569 -2.32 -22.45 -12.11
C ILE A 569 -2.74 -23.42 -13.22
N ALA A 570 -2.68 -23.00 -14.49
CA ALA A 570 -3.05 -23.83 -15.63
C ALA A 570 -2.12 -25.05 -15.78
N THR A 571 -0.84 -24.92 -15.44
CA THR A 571 0.16 -26.02 -15.56
C THR A 571 0.34 -26.82 -14.28
N ALA A 572 -0.22 -26.39 -13.15
CA ALA A 572 -0.14 -27.10 -11.87
C ALA A 572 -0.65 -28.55 -11.99
N GLN A 573 0.10 -29.49 -11.40
CA GLN A 573 -0.17 -30.93 -11.48
C GLN A 573 -0.68 -31.52 -10.16
N GLU A 574 -0.24 -30.99 -9.01
CA GLU A 574 -0.52 -31.58 -7.70
C GLU A 574 -1.33 -30.65 -6.81
N SER A 575 -0.82 -29.43 -6.58
CA SER A 575 -1.46 -28.49 -5.66
C SER A 575 -1.17 -27.03 -6.00
N VAL A 576 -2.10 -26.15 -5.61
CA VAL A 576 -1.95 -24.70 -5.60
C VAL A 576 -2.20 -24.23 -4.17
N HIS A 577 -1.23 -23.52 -3.60
CA HIS A 577 -1.34 -22.89 -2.28
C HIS A 577 -1.23 -21.39 -2.48
N MET A 578 -2.24 -20.64 -2.02
CA MET A 578 -2.26 -19.19 -2.19
C MET A 578 -2.64 -18.52 -0.88
N ILE A 579 -1.82 -17.57 -0.47
CA ILE A 579 -1.97 -16.80 0.77
C ILE A 579 -2.19 -15.35 0.35
N MET A 580 -3.28 -14.74 0.80
CA MET A 580 -3.64 -13.38 0.37
C MET A 580 -4.04 -12.51 1.55
N GLY A 581 -3.44 -11.32 1.63
CA GLY A 581 -3.85 -10.28 2.57
C GLY A 581 -5.25 -9.72 2.27
N HIS A 582 -5.68 -9.74 1.00
CA HIS A 582 -7.00 -9.27 0.59
C HIS A 582 -7.69 -10.23 -0.39
N CYS A 583 -8.96 -10.60 -0.10
CA CYS A 583 -9.80 -11.50 -0.89
C CYS A 583 -10.52 -10.79 -2.06
N ASN A 584 -9.80 -10.14 -2.97
CA ASN A 584 -10.44 -9.58 -4.17
C ASN A 584 -10.06 -10.41 -5.40
N PHE A 585 -10.73 -11.55 -5.58
CA PHE A 585 -10.48 -12.50 -6.65
C PHE A 585 -11.07 -12.01 -7.97
N PRO A 586 -10.24 -11.73 -8.99
CA PRO A 586 -10.74 -11.53 -10.34
C PRO A 586 -11.42 -12.81 -10.83
N LYS A 587 -12.51 -12.65 -11.59
CA LYS A 587 -13.23 -13.79 -12.16
C LYS A 587 -12.33 -14.76 -12.97
N PRO A 588 -11.36 -14.30 -13.77
CA PRO A 588 -10.39 -15.18 -14.42
C PRO A 588 -9.60 -16.09 -13.46
N LEU A 589 -9.20 -15.55 -12.30
CA LEU A 589 -8.51 -16.33 -11.27
C LEU A 589 -9.44 -17.40 -10.68
N ALA A 590 -10.68 -17.04 -10.37
CA ALA A 590 -11.66 -18.00 -9.87
C ALA A 590 -11.90 -19.15 -10.85
N ILE A 591 -12.02 -18.84 -12.15
CA ILE A 591 -12.16 -19.84 -13.21
C ILE A 591 -10.93 -20.75 -13.26
N ALA A 592 -9.72 -20.17 -13.28
CA ALA A 592 -8.48 -20.95 -13.35
C ALA A 592 -8.32 -21.92 -12.16
N LEU A 593 -8.66 -21.48 -10.94
CA LEU A 593 -8.65 -22.34 -9.75
C LEU A 593 -9.69 -23.45 -9.84
N GLY A 594 -10.90 -23.17 -10.34
CA GLY A 594 -11.94 -24.17 -10.59
C GLY A 594 -11.51 -25.22 -11.62
N GLU A 595 -10.90 -24.79 -12.73
CA GLU A 595 -10.35 -25.70 -13.73
C GLU A 595 -9.18 -26.54 -13.18
N ALA A 596 -8.34 -25.98 -12.31
CA ALA A 596 -7.31 -26.75 -11.61
C ALA A 596 -7.92 -27.86 -10.76
N CYS A 597 -8.96 -27.54 -9.97
CA CYS A 597 -9.68 -28.54 -9.18
C CYS A 597 -10.28 -29.66 -10.05
N LYS A 598 -10.89 -29.31 -11.19
CA LYS A 598 -11.43 -30.30 -12.15
C LYS A 598 -10.38 -31.25 -12.71
N ARG A 599 -9.12 -30.79 -12.82
CA ARG A 599 -7.97 -31.64 -13.21
C ARG A 599 -7.43 -32.50 -12.08
N GLY A 600 -7.98 -32.40 -10.86
CA GLY A 600 -7.52 -33.12 -9.67
C GLY A 600 -6.44 -32.39 -8.88
N VAL A 601 -6.12 -31.14 -9.21
CA VAL A 601 -5.16 -30.31 -8.46
C VAL A 601 -5.81 -29.86 -7.15
N LYS A 602 -5.12 -30.04 -6.02
CA LYS A 602 -5.59 -29.58 -4.71
C LYS A 602 -5.38 -28.08 -4.57
N VAL A 603 -6.45 -27.30 -4.46
CA VAL A 603 -6.34 -25.85 -4.30
C VAL A 603 -6.66 -25.46 -2.86
N LYS A 604 -5.71 -24.78 -2.20
CA LYS A 604 -5.84 -24.25 -0.84
C LYS A 604 -5.61 -22.75 -0.82
N LEU A 605 -6.57 -22.02 -0.27
CA LEU A 605 -6.48 -20.59 -0.06
C LEU A 605 -6.43 -20.28 1.43
N LEU A 606 -5.44 -19.50 1.87
CA LEU A 606 -5.44 -18.89 3.19
C LEU A 606 -5.68 -17.39 3.02
N VAL A 607 -6.73 -16.90 3.65
CA VAL A 607 -7.10 -15.50 3.57
C VAL A 607 -7.30 -14.88 4.95
N ASN A 608 -7.27 -13.55 5.00
CA ASN A 608 -7.66 -12.84 6.21
C ASN A 608 -9.13 -13.08 6.56
N SER A 609 -9.40 -13.37 7.84
CA SER A 609 -10.74 -13.29 8.39
C SER A 609 -11.20 -11.84 8.51
N LEU A 610 -12.50 -11.67 8.77
CA LEU A 610 -13.10 -10.39 9.13
C LEU A 610 -12.36 -9.68 10.28
N TYR A 611 -11.71 -10.45 11.16
CA TYR A 611 -11.08 -9.92 12.37
C TYR A 611 -9.60 -9.63 12.21
N SER A 612 -8.89 -10.37 11.35
CA SER A 612 -7.49 -10.11 11.06
C SER A 612 -7.27 -9.10 9.93
N SER A 613 -8.31 -8.83 9.11
CA SER A 613 -8.26 -7.78 8.10
C SER A 613 -8.31 -6.40 8.76
N ASP A 614 -7.41 -5.52 8.33
CA ASP A 614 -7.34 -4.11 8.71
C ASP A 614 -8.42 -3.26 8.02
N LEU A 615 -8.89 -3.70 6.84
CA LEU A 615 -10.02 -3.14 6.10
C LEU A 615 -11.32 -3.84 6.50
N ARG A 616 -12.16 -3.19 7.32
CA ARG A 616 -13.36 -3.81 7.92
C ARG A 616 -14.68 -3.53 7.19
N VAL A 617 -14.80 -2.50 6.36
CA VAL A 617 -16.05 -2.22 5.60
C VAL A 617 -15.95 -2.69 4.15
N ASN A 618 -14.76 -2.64 3.54
CA ASN A 618 -14.50 -3.27 2.23
C ASN A 618 -14.51 -4.81 2.31
N GLN A 619 -14.56 -5.36 3.54
CA GLN A 619 -14.98 -6.73 3.86
C GLN A 619 -16.12 -7.18 2.94
N ARG A 620 -17.20 -6.38 2.77
CA ARG A 620 -18.38 -6.86 2.03
C ARG A 620 -17.98 -7.29 0.63
N ASP A 621 -17.27 -6.45 -0.11
CA ASP A 621 -16.85 -6.77 -1.48
C ASP A 621 -15.82 -7.89 -1.51
N MET A 622 -14.92 -7.96 -0.52
CA MET A 622 -13.94 -9.04 -0.38
C MET A 622 -14.60 -10.40 -0.10
N PHE A 623 -15.58 -10.45 0.81
CA PHE A 623 -16.35 -11.65 1.13
C PHE A 623 -17.35 -12.00 0.04
N LEU A 624 -17.91 -11.02 -0.68
CA LEU A 624 -18.69 -11.24 -1.89
C LEU A 624 -17.84 -11.85 -3.00
N SER A 625 -16.60 -11.37 -3.17
CA SER A 625 -15.63 -11.94 -4.10
C SER A 625 -15.27 -13.38 -3.70
N LEU A 626 -15.02 -13.64 -2.41
CA LEU A 626 -14.81 -15.00 -1.91
C LEU A 626 -16.02 -15.92 -2.13
N ARG A 627 -17.24 -15.41 -1.90
CA ARG A 627 -18.49 -16.13 -2.19
C ARG A 627 -18.61 -16.44 -3.68
N GLN A 628 -18.28 -15.47 -4.54
CA GLN A 628 -18.31 -15.64 -5.98
C GLN A 628 -17.26 -16.67 -6.44
N LEU A 629 -16.07 -16.66 -5.85
CA LEU A 629 -15.05 -17.68 -6.06
C LEU A 629 -15.62 -19.06 -5.72
N LEU A 630 -16.19 -19.26 -4.54
CA LEU A 630 -16.74 -20.56 -4.13
C LEU A 630 -17.92 -21.02 -4.99
N HIS A 631 -18.64 -20.08 -5.62
CA HIS A 631 -19.66 -20.42 -6.60
C HIS A 631 -19.06 -20.93 -7.92
N ILE A 632 -17.95 -20.35 -8.37
CA ILE A 632 -17.25 -20.71 -9.61
C ILE A 632 -16.39 -21.98 -9.41
N ALA A 633 -15.76 -22.10 -8.25
CA ALA A 633 -14.76 -23.12 -7.90
C ALA A 633 -15.09 -23.73 -6.53
N PRO A 634 -16.17 -24.54 -6.41
CA PRO A 634 -16.67 -25.06 -5.14
C PRO A 634 -15.73 -26.04 -4.43
N ASP A 635 -14.78 -26.63 -5.16
CA ASP A 635 -13.81 -27.61 -4.65
C ASP A 635 -12.55 -26.96 -4.04
N VAL A 636 -12.46 -25.64 -4.05
CA VAL A 636 -11.35 -24.89 -3.43
C VAL A 636 -11.47 -24.93 -1.90
N GLU A 637 -10.39 -25.35 -1.23
CA GLU A 637 -10.30 -25.39 0.23
C GLU A 637 -9.91 -24.00 0.76
N VAL A 638 -10.88 -23.27 1.32
CA VAL A 638 -10.66 -21.92 1.87
C VAL A 638 -10.47 -21.98 3.39
N TRP A 639 -9.36 -21.42 3.84
CA TRP A 639 -9.02 -21.17 5.23
C TRP A 639 -9.04 -19.68 5.50
N THR A 640 -9.52 -19.31 6.68
CA THR A 640 -9.40 -17.94 7.18
C THR A 640 -8.53 -17.94 8.42
N THR A 641 -7.73 -16.89 8.59
CA THR A 641 -6.93 -16.68 9.80
C THR A 641 -7.81 -16.66 11.05
N ALA A 642 -7.38 -17.39 12.09
CA ALA A 642 -8.10 -17.49 13.34
C ALA A 642 -8.27 -16.13 14.05
N LEU A 643 -9.33 -16.07 14.86
CA LEU A 643 -9.69 -14.97 15.75
C LEU A 643 -8.70 -14.79 16.91
#